data_AF-A0AAP8ZS23-F1
#
_entry.id   AF-A0AAP8ZS23-F1
#
_cell.length_a   1.000
_cell.length_b   1.000
_cell.length_c   1.000
_cell.angle_alpha   90.00
_cell.angle_beta   90.00
_cell.angle_gamma   90.00
#
_symmetry.space_group_name_H-M   'P 1'
#
loop_
_entity.id
_entity.type
_entity.pdbx_description
1 polymer ?
#
loop_
_entity_poly.entity_id
_entity_poly.type
_entity_poly.pdbx_seq_one_letter_code
_entity_poly.pdbx_strand_id
1 'polypeptide(L)'
;MKYILFILLVLTLAACQSEKDRRLEYALEFAGDNCVELEKVLEHYRTDPEKLEAARFLIRNMPGWYSYEGNELDSIHHLLVGVCEGRPISKREKNKWNRISFDSLFKIYDAQVITAEYLIDNIDLAFEVWRKYPWNRNLPFDDFCELILPYRIADEPLSDWRKLYYEDYGTLLDSLYKGDDVIEASKIIDGKLRKLYYIYNTDFRIPHLDAVFLYHNRIGYCREACDLTIYAMRACGIPVATDYFVYSPDYQHYHCWTMLRDTTGTFLQFGFNEFEASRDTLRHDGRKKGKVYRYCFGVQPEKISGISGNKRLYPVFRNRFVKDVTSEYFGSNDTTIPIQIPGEQYIYLGIFSPGGWIPVDMALGNAGKVTFRDIEPDVIYQTLYQGDGGKLYPAGYPFISKRGGEFVLLKPNIDLMEEAILRRKMPQQKTIAEWAYRAVIGAKIEAANDLSFIHADLLWQFEDTLTTNYCILTPPSRKKHRYVRYVAPAGKRMELAELALFKDSLCQEKIRLRRINSIEPIAKLEYVTDGNILTYFQARDTSSYLAYDLGESMPIERIVFSPRNDDNYIWPGDNYELFYQDGINGWKSLGRKVATERKIEFLVPQNALLWLRNCTKGREEQVFIYKNGRQTFTFDL
;
A
#
# COMPACT_ATOMS: atom_id res chain seq x y z
N MET A 1 -1.59 4.29 65.08
CA MET A 1 -0.30 3.92 64.46
C MET A 1 -0.32 2.59 63.71
N LYS A 2 -0.80 1.47 64.27
CA LYS A 2 -0.84 0.17 63.55
C LYS A 2 -1.65 0.18 62.24
N TYR A 3 -2.81 0.83 62.22
CA TYR A 3 -3.63 0.97 61.00
C TYR A 3 -3.00 1.87 59.94
N ILE A 4 -2.29 2.93 60.34
CA ILE A 4 -1.57 3.81 59.43
C ILE A 4 -0.35 3.08 58.84
N LEU A 5 0.37 2.29 59.64
CA LEU A 5 1.45 1.43 59.15
C LEU A 5 0.95 0.35 58.18
N PHE A 6 -0.22 -0.24 58.44
CA PHE A 6 -0.82 -1.25 57.56
C PHE A 6 -1.29 -0.65 56.24
N ILE A 7 -1.92 0.54 56.26
CA ILE A 7 -2.32 1.27 55.06
C ILE A 7 -1.08 1.73 54.28
N LEU A 8 -0.03 2.22 54.94
CA LEU A 8 1.24 2.55 54.29
C LEU A 8 1.92 1.30 53.70
N LEU A 9 1.86 0.14 54.38
CA LEU A 9 2.42 -1.12 53.88
C LEU A 9 1.66 -1.63 52.64
N VAL A 10 0.33 -1.57 52.65
CA VAL A 10 -0.53 -1.91 51.50
C VAL A 10 -0.32 -0.94 50.35
N LEU A 11 -0.16 0.36 50.62
CA LEU A 11 0.15 1.37 49.60
C LEU A 11 1.57 1.21 49.03
N THR A 12 2.56 0.77 49.82
CA THR A 12 3.91 0.46 49.33
C THR A 12 3.95 -0.83 48.52
N LEU A 13 3.15 -1.85 48.88
CA LEU A 13 3.05 -3.10 48.13
C LEU A 13 2.30 -2.90 46.78
N ALA A 14 1.27 -2.06 46.77
CA ALA A 14 0.58 -1.64 45.54
C ALA A 14 1.45 -0.75 44.63
N ALA A 15 2.36 0.04 45.22
CA ALA A 15 3.32 0.88 44.48
C ALA A 15 4.53 0.11 43.92
N CYS A 16 4.76 -1.14 44.35
CA CYS A 16 5.86 -2.00 43.89
C CYS A 16 5.44 -3.00 42.81
N GLN A 17 4.18 -3.02 42.40
CA GLN A 17 3.71 -3.92 41.35
C GLN A 17 4.17 -3.43 39.98
N SER A 18 4.75 -4.33 39.18
CA SER A 18 5.18 -3.98 37.83
C SER A 18 3.98 -3.65 36.95
N GLU A 19 4.14 -2.77 35.94
CA GLU A 19 3.06 -2.47 34.99
C GLU A 19 2.54 -3.76 34.31
N LYS A 20 3.43 -4.73 34.07
CA LYS A 20 3.10 -6.03 33.50
C LYS A 20 2.15 -6.83 34.40
N ASP A 21 2.36 -6.83 35.71
CA ASP A 21 1.51 -7.55 36.66
C ASP A 21 0.13 -6.89 36.80
N ARG A 22 0.08 -5.55 36.88
CA ARG A 22 -1.20 -4.82 36.94
C ARG A 22 -2.05 -5.07 35.70
N ARG A 23 -1.41 -5.19 34.53
CA ARG A 23 -2.10 -5.51 33.26
C ARG A 23 -2.57 -6.96 33.20
N LEU A 24 -1.83 -7.88 33.81
CA LEU A 24 -2.25 -9.27 33.93
C LEU A 24 -3.49 -9.39 34.82
N GLU A 25 -3.49 -8.74 35.99
CA GLU A 25 -4.66 -8.69 36.87
C GLU A 25 -5.88 -8.08 36.18
N TYR A 26 -5.69 -6.96 35.48
CA TYR A 26 -6.77 -6.37 34.67
C TYR A 26 -7.32 -7.35 33.63
N ALA A 27 -6.45 -8.12 32.96
CA ALA A 27 -6.90 -9.09 31.97
C ALA A 27 -7.72 -10.24 32.58
N LEU A 28 -7.32 -10.72 33.76
CA LEU A 28 -8.06 -11.74 34.52
C LEU A 28 -9.42 -11.20 35.00
N GLU A 29 -9.47 -9.96 35.49
CA GLU A 29 -10.74 -9.31 35.84
C GLU A 29 -11.64 -9.12 34.61
N PHE A 30 -11.06 -8.66 33.49
CA PHE A 30 -11.77 -8.42 32.24
C PHE A 30 -12.36 -9.71 31.62
N ALA A 31 -11.73 -10.86 31.89
CA ALA A 31 -12.21 -12.17 31.43
C ALA A 31 -13.55 -12.58 32.05
N GLY A 32 -13.94 -12.00 33.20
CA GLY A 32 -15.19 -12.34 33.89
C GLY A 32 -15.26 -13.82 34.23
N ASP A 33 -16.36 -14.48 33.83
CA ASP A 33 -16.58 -15.91 34.09
C ASP A 33 -15.50 -16.81 33.46
N ASN A 34 -14.84 -16.36 32.39
CA ASN A 34 -13.79 -17.12 31.71
C ASN A 34 -12.40 -17.02 32.39
N CYS A 35 -12.27 -16.24 33.48
CA CYS A 35 -11.01 -16.12 34.22
C CYS A 35 -10.43 -17.48 34.64
N VAL A 36 -11.31 -18.45 34.98
CA VAL A 36 -10.91 -19.81 35.38
C VAL A 36 -10.12 -20.55 34.30
N GLU A 37 -10.38 -20.30 33.02
CA GLU A 37 -9.61 -20.90 31.92
C GLU A 37 -8.22 -20.29 31.84
N LEU A 38 -8.10 -18.97 32.03
CA LEU A 38 -6.81 -18.27 32.00
C LEU A 38 -5.92 -18.67 33.20
N GLU A 39 -6.51 -18.83 34.38
CA GLU A 39 -5.81 -19.30 35.58
C GLU A 39 -5.30 -20.74 35.42
N LYS A 40 -6.08 -21.63 34.77
CA LYS A 40 -5.63 -22.99 34.44
C LYS A 40 -4.36 -22.97 33.60
N VAL A 41 -4.24 -22.07 32.63
CA VAL A 41 -3.02 -21.93 31.81
C VAL A 41 -1.82 -21.48 32.65
N LEU A 42 -2.02 -20.52 33.55
CA LEU A 42 -0.95 -20.05 34.44
C LEU A 42 -0.49 -21.16 35.40
N GLU A 43 -1.41 -21.94 35.96
CA GLU A 43 -1.06 -23.07 36.84
C GLU A 43 -0.37 -24.19 36.05
N HIS A 44 -0.84 -24.48 34.83
CA HIS A 44 -0.25 -25.51 33.96
C HIS A 44 1.25 -25.26 33.73
N TYR A 45 1.66 -24.00 33.54
CA TYR A 45 3.06 -23.63 33.33
C TYR A 45 3.81 -23.20 34.60
N ARG A 46 3.25 -23.37 35.81
CA ARG A 46 3.87 -22.90 37.07
C ARG A 46 5.31 -23.38 37.28
N THR A 47 5.67 -24.53 36.70
CA THR A 47 7.02 -25.13 36.81
C THR A 47 7.94 -24.88 35.60
N ASP A 48 7.45 -24.20 34.55
CA ASP A 48 8.23 -23.79 33.37
C ASP A 48 8.22 -22.24 33.30
N PRO A 49 9.25 -21.56 33.83
CA PRO A 49 9.26 -20.10 33.90
C PRO A 49 9.16 -19.40 32.54
N GLU A 50 9.69 -20.02 31.48
CA GLU A 50 9.72 -19.44 30.13
C GLU A 50 8.33 -19.52 29.49
N LYS A 51 7.68 -20.69 29.56
CA LYS A 51 6.29 -20.85 29.10
C LYS A 51 5.31 -20.06 29.97
N LEU A 52 5.56 -19.94 31.27
CA LEU A 52 4.74 -19.13 32.18
C LEU A 52 4.77 -17.65 31.79
N GLU A 53 5.94 -17.08 31.49
CA GLU A 53 6.02 -15.70 31.04
C GLU A 53 5.42 -15.51 29.64
N ALA A 54 5.50 -16.51 28.76
CA ALA A 54 4.83 -16.49 27.46
C ALA A 54 3.29 -16.47 27.62
N ALA A 55 2.75 -17.31 28.51
CA ALA A 55 1.34 -17.30 28.87
C ALA A 55 0.92 -15.95 29.47
N ARG A 56 1.70 -15.41 30.41
CA ARG A 56 1.48 -14.07 30.99
C ARG A 56 1.51 -12.98 29.94
N PHE A 57 2.43 -13.05 28.97
CA PHE A 57 2.48 -12.13 27.83
C PHE A 57 1.20 -12.20 26.99
N LEU A 58 0.71 -13.39 26.66
CA LEU A 58 -0.52 -13.53 25.89
C LEU A 58 -1.72 -12.97 26.66
N ILE A 59 -1.90 -13.40 27.91
CA ILE A 59 -3.05 -13.03 28.75
C ILE A 59 -3.09 -11.51 29.02
N ARG A 60 -1.98 -10.88 29.41
CA ARG A 60 -1.97 -9.43 29.74
C ARG A 60 -2.26 -8.51 28.54
N ASN A 61 -2.20 -9.03 27.31
CA ASN A 61 -2.51 -8.30 26.08
C ASN A 61 -3.88 -8.67 25.52
N MET A 62 -4.45 -9.79 25.95
CA MET A 62 -5.73 -10.35 25.49
C MET A 62 -6.94 -9.41 25.54
N PRO A 63 -7.07 -8.46 26.49
CA PRO A 63 -8.19 -7.50 26.48
C PRO A 63 -8.24 -6.59 25.24
N GLY A 64 -7.15 -6.48 24.48
CA GLY A 64 -7.11 -5.74 23.22
C GLY A 64 -7.60 -6.53 22.01
N TRP A 65 -7.81 -7.85 22.17
CA TRP A 65 -8.06 -8.78 21.07
C TRP A 65 -9.49 -9.31 21.12
N TYR A 66 -10.16 -9.27 19.97
CA TYR A 66 -11.54 -9.70 19.79
C TYR A 66 -11.81 -10.08 18.35
N SER A 67 -12.87 -10.83 18.09
CA SER A 67 -13.45 -10.99 16.75
C SER A 67 -14.81 -10.31 16.67
N TYR A 68 -15.34 -10.18 15.45
CA TYR A 68 -16.69 -9.68 15.21
C TYR A 68 -17.65 -10.84 14.91
N GLU A 69 -18.87 -10.76 15.42
CA GLU A 69 -19.94 -11.73 15.18
C GLU A 69 -21.17 -11.07 14.57
N GLY A 70 -21.77 -11.72 13.56
CA GLY A 70 -23.04 -11.31 12.95
C GLY A 70 -23.35 -12.06 11.66
N ASN A 71 -24.64 -12.25 11.36
CA ASN A 71 -25.13 -12.97 10.16
C ASN A 71 -24.62 -12.36 8.84
N GLU A 72 -24.28 -11.06 8.86
CA GLU A 72 -23.67 -10.34 7.75
C GLU A 72 -22.29 -10.90 7.38
N LEU A 73 -21.50 -11.34 8.36
CA LEU A 73 -20.18 -11.93 8.14
C LEU A 73 -20.30 -13.33 7.52
N ASP A 74 -21.23 -14.16 7.98
CA ASP A 74 -21.46 -15.47 7.37
C ASP A 74 -21.89 -15.34 5.91
N SER A 75 -22.76 -14.37 5.63
CA SER A 75 -23.23 -14.09 4.28
C SER A 75 -22.12 -13.63 3.35
N ILE A 76 -21.16 -12.81 3.84
CA ILE A 76 -20.05 -12.36 3.01
C ILE A 76 -19.02 -13.47 2.82
N HIS A 77 -18.78 -14.33 3.83
CA HIS A 77 -17.94 -15.53 3.67
C HIS A 77 -18.47 -16.45 2.57
N HIS A 78 -19.77 -16.75 2.57
CA HIS A 78 -20.39 -17.54 1.49
C HIS A 78 -20.23 -16.88 0.12
N LEU A 79 -20.33 -15.55 0.05
CA LEU A 79 -20.10 -14.83 -1.20
C LEU A 79 -18.64 -14.96 -1.68
N LEU A 80 -17.67 -14.84 -0.76
CA LEU A 80 -16.25 -15.00 -1.07
C LEU A 80 -15.90 -16.42 -1.53
N VAL A 81 -16.49 -17.46 -0.93
CA VAL A 81 -16.36 -18.85 -1.41
C VAL A 81 -16.86 -18.97 -2.85
N GLY A 82 -18.03 -18.42 -3.16
CA GLY A 82 -18.55 -18.41 -4.53
C GLY A 82 -17.59 -17.72 -5.51
N VAL A 83 -16.92 -16.64 -5.10
CA VAL A 83 -15.88 -15.98 -5.92
C VAL A 83 -14.70 -16.90 -6.18
N CYS A 84 -14.28 -17.67 -5.16
CA CYS A 84 -13.23 -18.68 -5.32
C CYS A 84 -13.62 -19.78 -6.31
N GLU A 85 -14.92 -20.08 -6.42
CA GLU A 85 -15.49 -21.01 -7.39
C GLU A 85 -15.76 -20.37 -8.78
N GLY A 86 -15.34 -19.12 -8.99
CA GLY A 86 -15.45 -18.41 -10.27
C GLY A 86 -16.74 -17.61 -10.46
N ARG A 87 -17.57 -17.45 -9.43
CA ARG A 87 -18.77 -16.61 -9.49
C ARG A 87 -18.37 -15.12 -9.51
N PRO A 88 -18.82 -14.34 -10.51
CA PRO A 88 -18.62 -12.90 -10.50
C PRO A 88 -19.50 -12.22 -9.45
N ILE A 89 -19.00 -11.14 -8.86
CA ILE A 89 -19.76 -10.31 -7.91
C ILE A 89 -20.54 -9.23 -8.67
N SER A 90 -21.86 -9.19 -8.50
CA SER A 90 -22.71 -8.17 -9.12
C SER A 90 -22.51 -6.80 -8.48
N LYS A 91 -22.76 -5.73 -9.25
CA LYS A 91 -22.76 -4.35 -8.73
C LYS A 91 -23.72 -4.15 -7.55
N ARG A 92 -24.85 -4.89 -7.54
CA ARG A 92 -25.83 -4.85 -6.44
C ARG A 92 -25.24 -5.43 -5.15
N GLU A 93 -24.53 -6.55 -5.22
CA GLU A 93 -23.86 -7.16 -4.06
C GLU A 93 -22.74 -6.26 -3.54
N LYS A 94 -21.89 -5.72 -4.42
CA LYS A 94 -20.86 -4.74 -4.04
C LYS A 94 -21.47 -3.55 -3.29
N ASN A 95 -22.54 -2.96 -3.83
CA ASN A 95 -23.21 -1.83 -3.20
C ASN A 95 -23.90 -2.19 -1.88
N LYS A 96 -24.45 -3.41 -1.74
CA LYS A 96 -25.08 -3.87 -0.50
C LYS A 96 -24.05 -3.95 0.61
N TRP A 97 -22.95 -4.67 0.38
CA TRP A 97 -21.99 -5.00 1.43
C TRP A 97 -21.08 -3.82 1.79
N ASN A 98 -20.73 -2.95 0.83
CA ASN A 98 -19.97 -1.72 1.13
C ASN A 98 -20.76 -0.65 1.90
N ARG A 99 -22.05 -0.86 2.15
CA ARG A 99 -22.88 0.00 3.02
C ARG A 99 -22.89 -0.46 4.47
N ILE A 100 -22.42 -1.68 4.75
CA ILE A 100 -22.41 -2.25 6.10
C ILE A 100 -21.08 -1.87 6.75
N SER A 101 -21.16 -1.33 7.96
CA SER A 101 -20.00 -1.12 8.81
C SER A 101 -19.78 -2.36 9.65
N PHE A 102 -18.91 -3.26 9.21
CA PHE A 102 -18.61 -4.47 9.98
C PHE A 102 -17.92 -4.16 11.31
N ASP A 103 -17.19 -3.04 11.40
CA ASP A 103 -16.51 -2.59 12.61
C ASP A 103 -17.48 -2.25 13.78
N SER A 104 -18.80 -2.18 13.52
CA SER A 104 -19.85 -1.95 14.53
C SER A 104 -20.60 -3.21 14.95
N LEU A 105 -20.25 -4.38 14.41
CA LEU A 105 -20.81 -5.66 14.85
C LEU A 105 -20.42 -5.97 16.29
N PHE A 106 -21.11 -6.95 16.90
CA PHE A 106 -20.83 -7.36 18.26
C PHE A 106 -19.41 -7.92 18.37
N LYS A 107 -18.70 -7.54 19.44
CA LYS A 107 -17.32 -7.98 19.68
C LYS A 107 -17.31 -9.16 20.64
N ILE A 108 -16.61 -10.21 20.27
CA ILE A 108 -16.31 -11.34 21.13
C ILE A 108 -14.85 -11.21 21.54
N TYR A 109 -14.60 -10.84 22.80
CA TYR A 109 -13.24 -10.69 23.31
C TYR A 109 -12.61 -12.03 23.65
N ASP A 110 -11.36 -12.23 23.24
CA ASP A 110 -10.65 -13.50 23.45
C ASP A 110 -10.58 -13.87 24.94
N ALA A 111 -10.33 -12.88 25.80
CA ALA A 111 -10.25 -13.06 27.24
C ALA A 111 -11.53 -13.69 27.84
N GLN A 112 -12.68 -13.50 27.18
CA GLN A 112 -13.98 -13.94 27.65
C GLN A 112 -14.42 -15.29 27.07
N VAL A 113 -13.71 -15.84 26.07
CA VAL A 113 -14.13 -17.07 25.38
C VAL A 113 -13.03 -18.10 25.13
N ILE A 114 -11.75 -17.71 25.20
CA ILE A 114 -10.64 -18.62 24.92
C ILE A 114 -10.55 -19.71 25.99
N THR A 115 -10.34 -20.96 25.56
CA THR A 115 -10.19 -22.10 26.48
C THR A 115 -8.74 -22.30 26.88
N ALA A 116 -8.53 -22.93 28.04
CA ALA A 116 -7.20 -23.30 28.52
C ALA A 116 -6.50 -24.26 27.53
N GLU A 117 -7.25 -25.24 27.02
CA GLU A 117 -6.77 -26.22 26.04
C GLU A 117 -6.22 -25.53 24.78
N TYR A 118 -6.99 -24.66 24.15
CA TYR A 118 -6.57 -23.94 22.95
C TYR A 118 -5.29 -23.12 23.17
N LEU A 119 -5.22 -22.41 24.29
CA LEU A 119 -4.09 -21.53 24.59
C LEU A 119 -2.83 -22.33 24.95
N ILE A 120 -2.96 -23.41 25.72
CA ILE A 120 -1.86 -24.35 26.04
C ILE A 120 -1.33 -24.98 24.77
N ASP A 121 -2.20 -25.50 23.90
CA ASP A 121 -1.80 -26.13 22.64
C ASP A 121 -1.05 -25.14 21.74
N ASN A 122 -1.52 -23.90 21.63
CA ASN A 122 -0.84 -22.87 20.84
C ASN A 122 0.53 -22.50 21.40
N ILE A 123 0.64 -22.34 22.73
CA ILE A 123 1.93 -22.08 23.40
C ILE A 123 2.88 -23.24 23.14
N ASP A 124 2.45 -24.48 23.36
CA ASP A 124 3.29 -25.66 23.20
C ASP A 124 3.78 -25.83 21.76
N LEU A 125 2.90 -25.69 20.77
CA LEU A 125 3.28 -25.72 19.35
C LEU A 125 4.24 -24.58 18.98
N ALA A 126 4.05 -23.37 19.51
CA ALA A 126 4.98 -22.26 19.28
C ALA A 126 6.37 -22.55 19.87
N PHE A 127 6.42 -23.09 21.09
CA PHE A 127 7.67 -23.49 21.74
C PHE A 127 8.36 -24.65 21.03
N GLU A 128 7.60 -25.62 20.50
CA GLU A 128 8.15 -26.72 19.71
C GLU A 128 8.95 -26.18 18.53
N VAL A 129 8.33 -25.36 17.67
CA VAL A 129 9.00 -24.84 16.47
C VAL A 129 10.08 -23.82 16.80
N TRP A 130 9.92 -23.06 17.89
CA TRP A 130 10.95 -22.14 18.37
C TRP A 130 12.21 -22.88 18.83
N ARG A 131 12.07 -24.01 19.54
CA ARG A 131 13.21 -24.82 20.01
C ARG A 131 13.77 -25.78 18.96
N LYS A 132 12.92 -26.26 18.04
CA LYS A 132 13.27 -27.24 17.01
C LYS A 132 14.22 -26.67 15.95
N TYR A 133 13.92 -25.47 15.44
CA TYR A 133 14.63 -24.95 14.27
C TYR A 133 15.91 -24.16 14.63
N PRO A 134 17.03 -24.41 13.93
CA PRO A 134 18.34 -23.86 14.30
C PRO A 134 18.47 -22.34 14.19
N TRP A 135 17.72 -21.69 13.28
CA TRP A 135 17.76 -20.23 13.14
C TRP A 135 17.21 -19.48 14.37
N ASN A 136 16.49 -20.16 15.25
CA ASN A 136 15.91 -19.57 16.46
C ASN A 136 16.81 -19.63 17.69
N ARG A 137 17.99 -20.27 17.62
CA ARG A 137 18.90 -20.45 18.77
C ARG A 137 19.25 -19.14 19.49
N ASN A 138 19.35 -18.05 18.74
CA ASN A 138 19.70 -16.72 19.25
C ASN A 138 18.52 -15.74 19.12
N LEU A 139 17.29 -16.21 18.86
CA LEU A 139 16.11 -15.35 18.80
C LEU A 139 15.75 -14.93 20.24
N PRO A 140 15.76 -13.62 20.57
CA PRO A 140 15.39 -13.15 21.89
C PRO A 140 13.96 -13.55 22.25
N PHE A 141 13.71 -13.81 23.54
CA PHE A 141 12.38 -14.19 24.04
C PHE A 141 11.29 -13.17 23.68
N ASP A 142 11.59 -11.86 23.78
CA ASP A 142 10.63 -10.81 23.42
C ASP A 142 10.28 -10.85 21.91
N ASP A 143 11.25 -11.17 21.04
CA ASP A 143 11.00 -11.34 19.61
C ASP A 143 10.20 -12.63 19.34
N PHE A 144 10.45 -13.71 20.08
CA PHE A 144 9.60 -14.91 20.03
C PHE A 144 8.14 -14.57 20.40
N CYS A 145 7.94 -13.80 21.48
CA CYS A 145 6.62 -13.39 21.95
C CYS A 145 5.82 -12.57 20.91
N GLU A 146 6.48 -11.75 20.10
CA GLU A 146 5.81 -10.90 19.10
C GLU A 146 5.72 -11.57 17.71
N LEU A 147 6.70 -12.40 17.34
CA LEU A 147 6.89 -12.84 15.96
C LEU A 147 6.48 -14.28 15.68
N ILE A 148 6.40 -15.15 16.71
CA ILE A 148 6.09 -16.59 16.56
C ILE A 148 4.93 -17.03 17.47
N LEU A 149 5.00 -16.63 18.75
CA LEU A 149 4.06 -17.01 19.80
C LEU A 149 2.59 -16.63 19.54
N PRO A 150 2.23 -15.47 18.96
CA PRO A 150 0.85 -15.02 18.91
C PRO A 150 -0.08 -16.05 18.25
N TYR A 151 -1.16 -16.40 18.93
CA TYR A 151 -2.16 -17.38 18.45
C TYR A 151 -3.11 -16.79 17.40
N ARG A 152 -2.98 -15.50 17.08
CA ARG A 152 -3.92 -14.75 16.23
C ARG A 152 -3.25 -13.56 15.50
N ILE A 153 -3.97 -12.95 14.56
CA ILE A 153 -3.65 -11.74 13.82
C ILE A 153 -4.87 -10.80 13.79
N ALA A 154 -4.78 -9.71 14.55
CA ALA A 154 -5.76 -8.62 14.56
C ALA A 154 -7.16 -9.01 15.07
N ASP A 155 -8.20 -8.98 14.21
CA ASP A 155 -9.62 -9.09 14.61
C ASP A 155 -10.37 -10.29 13.98
N GLU A 156 -9.62 -11.29 13.52
CA GLU A 156 -10.13 -12.54 12.96
C GLU A 156 -10.76 -13.49 14.00
N PRO A 157 -11.69 -14.37 13.62
CA PRO A 157 -12.18 -15.42 14.51
C PRO A 157 -11.08 -16.42 14.93
N LEU A 158 -11.11 -16.88 16.18
CA LEU A 158 -10.20 -17.93 16.66
C LEU A 158 -10.43 -19.23 15.90
N SER A 159 -9.35 -19.91 15.53
CA SER A 159 -9.39 -21.23 14.89
C SER A 159 -8.11 -22.04 15.15
N ASP A 160 -8.20 -23.36 14.93
CA ASP A 160 -7.11 -24.32 15.16
C ASP A 160 -6.10 -24.33 13.99
N TRP A 161 -5.58 -23.16 13.64
CA TRP A 161 -4.77 -22.98 12.44
C TRP A 161 -3.33 -23.47 12.60
N ARG A 162 -2.72 -23.32 13.78
CA ARG A 162 -1.27 -23.52 13.94
C ARG A 162 -0.85 -24.93 13.57
N LYS A 163 -1.61 -25.93 14.02
CA LYS A 163 -1.40 -27.33 13.69
C LYS A 163 -1.65 -27.61 12.20
N LEU A 164 -2.76 -27.12 11.65
CA LEU A 164 -3.10 -27.26 10.22
C LEU A 164 -1.98 -26.75 9.32
N TYR A 165 -1.48 -25.55 9.57
CA TYR A 165 -0.39 -24.96 8.79
C TYR A 165 0.94 -25.68 9.02
N TYR A 166 1.25 -26.13 10.24
CA TYR A 166 2.49 -26.87 10.50
C TYR A 166 2.54 -28.23 9.81
N GLU A 167 1.43 -28.99 9.85
CA GLU A 167 1.34 -30.29 9.19
C GLU A 167 1.58 -30.18 7.67
N ASP A 168 1.19 -29.07 7.05
CA ASP A 168 1.37 -28.84 5.61
C ASP A 168 2.71 -28.18 5.24
N TYR A 169 3.07 -27.08 5.90
CA TYR A 169 4.27 -26.30 5.59
C TYR A 169 5.51 -26.79 6.35
N GLY A 170 5.36 -27.17 7.61
CA GLY A 170 6.44 -27.70 8.45
C GLY A 170 6.96 -29.03 7.93
N THR A 171 6.08 -29.96 7.54
CA THR A 171 6.46 -31.24 6.92
C THR A 171 7.25 -31.04 5.63
N LEU A 172 6.84 -30.08 4.79
CA LEU A 172 7.58 -29.72 3.58
C LEU A 172 8.97 -29.18 3.93
N LEU A 173 9.03 -28.22 4.86
CA LEU A 173 10.27 -27.58 5.27
C LEU A 173 11.26 -28.58 5.83
N ASP A 174 10.81 -29.45 6.74
CA ASP A 174 11.63 -30.51 7.32
C ASP A 174 12.19 -31.47 6.28
N SER A 175 11.42 -31.77 5.23
CA SER A 175 11.85 -32.67 4.15
C SER A 175 12.94 -32.03 3.28
N LEU A 176 12.82 -30.72 3.00
CA LEU A 176 13.66 -30.03 2.02
C LEU A 176 14.87 -29.30 2.61
N TYR A 177 14.85 -28.94 3.89
CA TYR A 177 15.85 -28.06 4.49
C TYR A 177 16.30 -28.51 5.87
N LYS A 178 17.62 -28.62 6.03
CA LYS A 178 18.31 -28.95 7.29
C LYS A 178 19.37 -27.92 7.69
N GLY A 179 19.42 -26.78 6.99
CA GLY A 179 20.34 -25.69 7.28
C GLY A 179 19.84 -24.78 8.41
N ASP A 180 20.58 -23.70 8.65
CA ASP A 180 20.35 -22.73 9.73
C ASP A 180 20.03 -21.31 9.24
N ASP A 181 19.90 -21.11 7.93
CA ASP A 181 19.52 -19.83 7.35
C ASP A 181 17.99 -19.71 7.24
N VAL A 182 17.43 -18.81 8.03
CA VAL A 182 16.00 -18.51 8.05
C VAL A 182 15.48 -18.00 6.70
N ILE A 183 16.33 -17.36 5.88
CA ILE A 183 15.93 -16.85 4.56
C ILE A 183 15.71 -18.01 3.58
N GLU A 184 16.57 -19.02 3.61
CA GLU A 184 16.39 -20.21 2.77
C GLU A 184 15.18 -21.03 3.21
N ALA A 185 14.94 -21.12 4.53
CA ALA A 185 13.71 -21.70 5.06
C ALA A 185 12.46 -20.93 4.59
N SER A 186 12.48 -19.59 4.64
CA SER A 186 11.35 -18.78 4.20
C SER A 186 11.08 -18.93 2.70
N LYS A 187 12.13 -18.97 1.86
CA LYS A 187 12.00 -19.17 0.40
C LYS A 187 11.28 -20.47 0.03
N ILE A 188 11.46 -21.54 0.81
CA ILE A 188 10.78 -22.82 0.56
C ILE A 188 9.27 -22.68 0.80
N ILE A 189 8.88 -22.06 1.92
CA ILE A 189 7.48 -21.81 2.25
C ILE A 189 6.86 -20.84 1.23
N ASP A 190 7.56 -19.76 0.93
CA ASP A 190 7.17 -18.74 -0.04
C ASP A 190 6.99 -19.33 -1.45
N GLY A 191 7.90 -20.21 -1.86
CA GLY A 191 7.83 -20.92 -3.13
C GLY A 191 6.62 -21.86 -3.23
N LYS A 192 6.15 -22.44 -2.12
CA LYS A 192 4.89 -23.19 -2.07
C LYS A 192 3.69 -22.24 -2.17
N LEU A 193 3.66 -21.17 -1.36
CA LEU A 193 2.59 -20.16 -1.42
C LEU A 193 2.43 -19.56 -2.82
N ARG A 194 3.54 -19.31 -3.53
CA ARG A 194 3.53 -18.77 -4.90
C ARG A 194 2.99 -19.73 -5.95
N LYS A 195 3.17 -21.04 -5.78
CA LYS A 195 2.62 -22.07 -6.68
C LYS A 195 1.11 -22.24 -6.51
N LEU A 196 0.60 -21.83 -5.37
CA LEU A 196 -0.80 -21.88 -5.02
C LEU A 196 -1.50 -20.64 -5.59
N TYR A 197 -2.73 -20.79 -6.08
CA TYR A 197 -3.48 -19.65 -6.57
C TYR A 197 -3.82 -18.70 -5.41
N TYR A 198 -3.84 -17.39 -5.69
CA TYR A 198 -4.34 -16.36 -4.79
C TYR A 198 -5.27 -15.43 -5.56
N ILE A 199 -6.46 -15.17 -5.03
CA ILE A 199 -7.49 -14.36 -5.67
C ILE A 199 -7.45 -12.96 -5.07
N TYR A 200 -6.92 -12.01 -5.83
CA TYR A 200 -6.89 -10.61 -5.39
C TYR A 200 -8.30 -10.00 -5.43
N ASN A 201 -8.81 -9.59 -4.28
CA ASN A 201 -10.15 -9.03 -4.11
C ASN A 201 -10.12 -7.78 -3.20
N THR A 202 -10.55 -6.64 -3.75
CA THR A 202 -10.67 -5.36 -3.03
C THR A 202 -12.13 -4.86 -3.01
N ASP A 203 -13.09 -5.73 -3.27
CA ASP A 203 -14.49 -5.34 -3.44
C ASP A 203 -15.20 -5.03 -2.12
N PHE A 204 -14.65 -5.49 -0.99
CA PHE A 204 -15.26 -5.34 0.33
C PHE A 204 -14.24 -4.92 1.38
N ARG A 205 -14.71 -4.13 2.35
CA ARG A 205 -13.97 -3.83 3.58
C ARG A 205 -14.62 -4.61 4.73
N ILE A 206 -13.94 -5.68 5.15
CA ILE A 206 -14.39 -6.60 6.20
C ILE A 206 -13.32 -6.74 7.29
N PRO A 207 -13.64 -7.29 8.47
CA PRO A 207 -12.64 -7.74 9.44
C PRO A 207 -11.67 -8.76 8.83
N HIS A 208 -10.61 -9.10 9.54
CA HIS A 208 -9.68 -10.13 9.12
C HIS A 208 -10.40 -11.48 8.96
N LEU A 209 -10.01 -12.23 7.93
CA LEU A 209 -10.57 -13.56 7.66
C LEU A 209 -9.92 -14.59 8.59
N ASP A 210 -10.71 -15.58 8.98
CA ASP A 210 -10.22 -16.76 9.71
C ASP A 210 -9.05 -17.44 8.97
N ALA A 211 -8.06 -17.89 9.74
CA ALA A 211 -6.87 -18.55 9.25
C ALA A 211 -7.15 -19.85 8.46
N VAL A 212 -8.14 -20.65 8.89
CA VAL A 212 -8.53 -21.89 8.19
C VAL A 212 -9.23 -21.56 6.88
N PHE A 213 -10.09 -20.55 6.86
CA PHE A 213 -10.73 -20.03 5.66
C PHE A 213 -9.68 -19.57 4.63
N LEU A 214 -8.67 -18.81 5.06
CA LEU A 214 -7.58 -18.36 4.20
C LEU A 214 -6.76 -19.51 3.64
N TYR A 215 -6.51 -20.55 4.45
CA TYR A 215 -5.78 -21.74 4.01
C TYR A 215 -6.46 -22.41 2.80
N HIS A 216 -7.79 -22.49 2.82
CA HIS A 216 -8.58 -23.16 1.77
C HIS A 216 -8.96 -22.25 0.59
N ASN A 217 -9.26 -20.96 0.82
CA ASN A 217 -9.87 -20.09 -0.17
C ASN A 217 -8.91 -19.05 -0.78
N ARG A 218 -7.86 -18.64 -0.05
CA ARG A 218 -6.76 -17.75 -0.53
C ARG A 218 -7.26 -16.52 -1.30
N ILE A 219 -8.17 -15.77 -0.69
CA ILE A 219 -8.82 -14.60 -1.29
C ILE A 219 -8.68 -13.40 -0.38
N GLY A 220 -8.44 -12.22 -0.97
CA GLY A 220 -8.33 -10.96 -0.25
C GLY A 220 -7.39 -9.98 -0.95
N TYR A 221 -6.95 -8.95 -0.26
CA TYR A 221 -5.97 -7.99 -0.78
C TYR A 221 -4.66 -8.08 -0.02
N CYS A 222 -3.83 -7.02 -0.01
CA CYS A 222 -2.51 -7.08 0.64
C CYS A 222 -2.58 -7.52 2.11
N ARG A 223 -3.68 -7.26 2.83
CA ARG A 223 -3.88 -7.68 4.22
C ARG A 223 -3.96 -9.20 4.37
N GLU A 224 -4.90 -9.86 3.69
CA GLU A 224 -5.06 -11.32 3.77
C GLU A 224 -3.86 -12.06 3.18
N ALA A 225 -3.16 -11.46 2.21
CA ALA A 225 -1.90 -12.01 1.71
C ALA A 225 -0.80 -11.99 2.79
N CYS A 226 -0.71 -10.92 3.59
CA CYS A 226 0.16 -10.88 4.76
C CYS A 226 -0.27 -11.95 5.76
N ASP A 227 -1.55 -12.00 6.14
CA ASP A 227 -2.05 -12.94 7.14
C ASP A 227 -1.75 -14.40 6.79
N LEU A 228 -2.05 -14.82 5.55
CA LEU A 228 -1.73 -16.16 5.04
C LEU A 228 -0.24 -16.49 5.16
N THR A 229 0.62 -15.51 4.84
CA THR A 229 2.07 -15.64 4.95
C THR A 229 2.50 -15.76 6.41
N ILE A 230 1.95 -14.93 7.29
CA ILE A 230 2.25 -14.94 8.72
C ILE A 230 1.88 -16.29 9.33
N TYR A 231 0.71 -16.85 9.04
CA TYR A 231 0.30 -18.17 9.54
C TYR A 231 1.28 -19.27 9.09
N ALA A 232 1.59 -19.34 7.80
CA ALA A 232 2.50 -20.36 7.27
C ALA A 232 3.91 -20.27 7.87
N MET A 233 4.44 -19.05 8.01
CA MET A 233 5.78 -18.82 8.56
C MET A 233 5.84 -19.06 10.06
N ARG A 234 4.88 -18.55 10.84
CA ARG A 234 4.82 -18.76 12.30
C ARG A 234 4.64 -20.22 12.67
N ALA A 235 3.80 -20.94 11.93
CA ALA A 235 3.65 -22.39 12.11
C ALA A 235 4.96 -23.13 11.90
N CYS A 236 5.91 -22.59 11.12
CA CYS A 236 7.23 -23.16 10.89
C CYS A 236 8.33 -22.52 11.76
N GLY A 237 7.98 -21.77 12.81
CA GLY A 237 8.97 -21.10 13.66
C GLY A 237 9.82 -20.06 12.93
N ILE A 238 9.33 -19.49 11.82
CA ILE A 238 10.00 -18.43 11.08
C ILE A 238 9.47 -17.08 11.64
N PRO A 239 10.33 -16.23 12.23
CA PRO A 239 9.91 -15.00 12.88
C PRO A 239 9.52 -13.92 11.85
N VAL A 240 8.24 -13.57 11.83
CA VAL A 240 7.67 -12.62 10.86
C VAL A 240 6.70 -11.62 11.50
N ALA A 241 6.61 -10.45 10.88
CA ALA A 241 5.67 -9.39 11.26
C ALA A 241 5.04 -8.74 10.02
N THR A 242 4.02 -7.92 10.23
CA THR A 242 3.39 -7.09 9.20
C THR A 242 3.73 -5.63 9.46
N ASP A 243 4.37 -4.99 8.48
CA ASP A 243 4.61 -3.54 8.47
C ASP A 243 3.61 -2.85 7.54
N TYR A 244 3.33 -1.58 7.78
CA TYR A 244 2.42 -0.77 6.97
C TYR A 244 2.79 0.71 6.97
N PHE A 245 2.30 1.43 5.97
CA PHE A 245 2.18 2.89 6.02
C PHE A 245 0.71 3.31 5.98
N VAL A 246 0.37 4.38 6.70
CA VAL A 246 -0.99 4.93 6.71
C VAL A 246 -1.36 5.46 5.33
N TYR A 247 -0.42 6.17 4.69
CA TYR A 247 -0.59 6.73 3.36
C TYR A 247 0.79 6.98 2.74
N SER A 248 0.97 6.62 1.48
CA SER A 248 2.18 6.90 0.71
C SER A 248 1.88 7.94 -0.37
N PRO A 249 2.75 8.95 -0.59
CA PRO A 249 2.58 9.91 -1.66
C PRO A 249 2.68 9.26 -3.06
N ASP A 250 3.37 8.13 -3.17
CA ASP A 250 3.54 7.39 -4.42
C ASP A 250 2.38 6.42 -4.66
N TYR A 251 1.95 5.69 -3.62
CA TYR A 251 0.89 4.68 -3.74
C TYR A 251 -0.52 5.28 -3.63
N GLN A 252 -0.64 6.46 -3.01
CA GLN A 252 -1.89 7.21 -2.77
C GLN A 252 -2.98 6.44 -2.00
N HIS A 253 -2.60 5.39 -1.27
CA HIS A 253 -3.47 4.54 -0.46
C HIS A 253 -2.72 3.99 0.77
N TYR A 254 -3.45 3.32 1.67
CA TYR A 254 -2.88 2.45 2.70
C TYR A 254 -2.27 1.20 2.06
N HIS A 255 -1.21 0.66 2.65
CA HIS A 255 -0.67 -0.63 2.26
C HIS A 255 0.13 -1.28 3.40
N CYS A 256 0.14 -2.61 3.42
CA CYS A 256 0.91 -3.43 4.35
C CYS A 256 1.64 -4.56 3.61
N TRP A 257 2.73 -5.03 4.22
CA TRP A 257 3.61 -6.08 3.68
C TRP A 257 4.24 -6.89 4.81
N THR A 258 4.77 -8.07 4.47
CA THR A 258 5.41 -8.96 5.44
C THR A 258 6.88 -8.62 5.61
N MET A 259 7.38 -8.75 6.84
CA MET A 259 8.78 -8.61 7.21
C MET A 259 9.28 -9.91 7.83
N LEU A 260 10.43 -10.39 7.37
CA LEU A 260 11.18 -11.49 7.94
C LEU A 260 12.27 -10.96 8.85
N ARG A 261 12.35 -11.43 10.10
CA ARG A 261 13.49 -11.15 10.97
C ARG A 261 14.61 -12.16 10.75
N ASP A 262 15.74 -11.70 10.24
CA ASP A 262 16.97 -12.48 10.10
C ASP A 262 17.57 -12.85 11.47
N THR A 263 18.44 -13.86 11.49
CA THR A 263 19.29 -14.25 12.64
C THR A 263 20.18 -13.11 13.12
N THR A 264 20.49 -12.12 12.26
CA THR A 264 21.19 -10.88 12.63
C THR A 264 20.33 -9.86 13.39
N GLY A 265 19.01 -10.06 13.46
CA GLY A 265 18.05 -9.07 13.99
C GLY A 265 17.55 -8.06 12.97
N THR A 266 18.00 -8.15 11.71
CA THR A 266 17.53 -7.29 10.63
C THR A 266 16.15 -7.73 10.13
N PHE A 267 15.23 -6.80 9.91
CA PHE A 267 13.96 -7.07 9.24
C PHE A 267 14.07 -6.85 7.73
N LEU A 268 13.60 -7.83 6.95
CA LEU A 268 13.67 -7.86 5.49
C LEU A 268 12.26 -7.95 4.91
N GLN A 269 11.88 -6.98 4.06
CA GLN A 269 10.59 -7.02 3.37
C GLN A 269 10.55 -8.18 2.38
N PHE A 270 9.40 -8.86 2.30
CA PHE A 270 9.13 -9.88 1.29
C PHE A 270 7.62 -10.09 1.10
N GLY A 271 7.26 -10.82 0.05
CA GLY A 271 5.90 -11.30 -0.18
C GLY A 271 5.85 -12.32 -1.30
N PHE A 272 5.13 -13.43 -1.09
CA PHE A 272 5.07 -14.55 -2.05
C PHE A 272 4.55 -14.15 -3.44
N ASN A 273 3.78 -13.07 -3.50
CA ASN A 273 3.18 -12.47 -4.68
C ASN A 273 4.00 -11.29 -5.25
N GLU A 274 5.11 -10.91 -4.61
CA GLU A 274 5.94 -9.76 -4.98
C GLU A 274 7.40 -10.19 -5.19
N PHE A 275 8.19 -10.34 -4.12
CA PHE A 275 9.61 -10.68 -4.16
C PHE A 275 10.06 -11.42 -2.90
N GLU A 276 11.15 -12.17 -3.04
CA GLU A 276 11.75 -12.98 -1.97
C GLU A 276 12.55 -12.13 -0.99
N ALA A 277 12.59 -12.58 0.27
CA ALA A 277 13.50 -12.01 1.26
C ALA A 277 14.96 -12.20 0.81
N SER A 278 15.76 -11.15 0.88
CA SER A 278 17.17 -11.19 0.51
C SER A 278 17.99 -10.20 1.33
N ARG A 279 19.23 -10.60 1.67
CA ARG A 279 20.22 -9.71 2.29
C ARG A 279 20.91 -8.79 1.28
N ASP A 280 20.84 -9.14 0.00
CA ASP A 280 21.60 -8.51 -1.09
C ASP A 280 20.82 -7.40 -1.81
N THR A 281 19.50 -7.38 -1.69
CA THR A 281 18.64 -6.35 -2.30
C THR A 281 18.30 -5.24 -1.31
N LEU A 282 17.79 -4.12 -1.83
CA LEU A 282 17.18 -3.09 -0.98
C LEU A 282 16.16 -3.75 -0.05
N ARG A 283 16.24 -3.42 1.24
CA ARG A 283 15.39 -3.97 2.32
C ARG A 283 13.92 -3.57 2.19
N HIS A 284 13.57 -2.84 1.13
CA HIS A 284 12.24 -2.32 0.85
C HIS A 284 11.99 -2.15 -0.65
N ASP A 285 10.72 -2.10 -1.03
CA ASP A 285 10.21 -2.00 -2.41
C ASP A 285 10.45 -0.67 -3.18
N GLY A 286 11.25 0.24 -2.62
CA GLY A 286 11.56 1.54 -3.23
C GLY A 286 10.44 2.59 -3.24
N ARG A 287 9.21 2.29 -2.80
CA ARG A 287 8.15 3.31 -2.66
C ARG A 287 8.44 4.23 -1.49
N LYS A 288 8.17 5.53 -1.64
CA LYS A 288 8.13 6.46 -0.51
C LYS A 288 7.02 6.04 0.46
N LYS A 289 7.36 5.85 1.74
CA LYS A 289 6.47 5.37 2.80
C LYS A 289 6.03 6.48 3.75
N GLY A 290 6.82 7.53 3.90
CA GLY A 290 6.63 8.63 4.82
C GLY A 290 6.88 8.24 6.28
N LYS A 291 6.08 7.30 6.79
CA LYS A 291 6.18 6.66 8.11
C LYS A 291 5.79 5.19 8.01
N VAL A 292 6.50 4.34 8.76
CA VAL A 292 6.28 2.90 8.78
C VAL A 292 5.99 2.43 10.19
N TYR A 293 4.93 1.64 10.31
CA TYR A 293 4.50 1.04 11.57
C TYR A 293 4.45 -0.48 11.44
N ARG A 294 4.83 -1.18 12.49
CA ARG A 294 4.74 -2.64 12.63
C ARG A 294 3.58 -2.99 13.53
N TYR A 295 2.73 -3.93 13.12
CA TYR A 295 1.73 -4.51 14.02
C TYR A 295 2.41 -5.40 15.07
N CYS A 296 1.99 -5.26 16.32
CA CYS A 296 2.48 -6.02 17.46
C CYS A 296 1.31 -6.74 18.14
N PHE A 297 1.57 -7.92 18.70
CA PHE A 297 0.62 -8.56 19.60
C PHE A 297 0.65 -7.89 20.98
N GLY A 298 1.84 -7.50 21.43
CA GLY A 298 2.05 -6.80 22.67
C GLY A 298 1.70 -5.31 22.57
N VAL A 299 1.09 -4.81 23.65
CA VAL A 299 0.89 -3.37 23.85
C VAL A 299 2.24 -2.66 23.97
N GLN A 300 2.45 -1.70 23.09
CA GLN A 300 3.61 -0.84 22.99
C GLN A 300 3.52 0.36 23.96
N PRO A 301 4.67 0.93 24.37
CA PRO A 301 4.72 2.16 25.17
C PRO A 301 4.03 3.32 24.46
N GLU A 302 3.42 4.22 25.25
CA GLU A 302 2.82 5.42 24.68
C GLU A 302 3.91 6.39 24.18
N LYS A 303 3.77 6.84 22.93
CA LYS A 303 4.64 7.90 22.38
C LYS A 303 4.50 9.22 23.14
N ILE A 304 3.28 9.53 23.57
CA ILE A 304 2.93 10.71 24.38
C ILE A 304 2.09 10.20 25.55
N SER A 305 2.47 10.55 26.77
CA SER A 305 1.76 10.09 27.98
C SER A 305 0.29 10.51 27.95
N GLY A 306 -0.62 9.56 28.20
CA GLY A 306 -2.08 9.76 28.22
C GLY A 306 -2.75 9.79 26.85
N ILE A 307 -2.00 9.55 25.76
CA ILE A 307 -2.52 9.67 24.39
C ILE A 307 -3.61 8.65 24.08
N SER A 308 -3.50 7.42 24.59
CA SER A 308 -4.45 6.34 24.28
C SER A 308 -5.86 6.62 24.79
N GLY A 309 -5.97 7.35 25.91
CA GLY A 309 -7.24 7.79 26.49
C GLY A 309 -7.86 9.03 25.85
N ASN A 310 -7.14 9.77 25.01
CA ASN A 310 -7.61 11.03 24.45
C ASN A 310 -8.52 10.82 23.23
N LYS A 311 -9.83 10.66 23.46
CA LYS A 311 -10.85 10.42 22.43
C LYS A 311 -10.96 11.49 21.34
N ARG A 312 -10.32 12.66 21.49
CA ARG A 312 -10.29 13.71 20.46
C ARG A 312 -9.33 13.38 19.32
N LEU A 313 -8.33 12.53 19.57
CA LEU A 313 -7.31 12.15 18.59
C LEU A 313 -7.79 11.04 17.64
N TYR A 314 -7.23 11.03 16.43
CA TYR A 314 -7.50 10.00 15.44
C TYR A 314 -7.21 8.60 15.99
N PRO A 315 -8.08 7.59 15.73
CA PRO A 315 -7.93 6.24 16.26
C PRO A 315 -6.55 5.62 16.01
N VAL A 316 -5.95 5.89 14.84
CA VAL A 316 -4.63 5.36 14.46
C VAL A 316 -3.52 5.75 15.46
N PHE A 317 -3.57 6.94 16.05
CA PHE A 317 -2.57 7.42 17.02
C PHE A 317 -2.85 6.98 18.46
N ARG A 318 -4.02 6.37 18.70
CA ARG A 318 -4.40 5.78 20.00
C ARG A 318 -4.11 4.29 20.05
N ASN A 319 -3.84 3.67 18.90
CA ASN A 319 -3.54 2.26 18.81
C ASN A 319 -2.21 1.96 19.51
N ARG A 320 -2.26 1.15 20.57
CA ARG A 320 -1.05 0.72 21.29
C ARG A 320 -0.49 -0.60 20.77
N PHE A 321 -1.09 -1.24 19.78
CA PHE A 321 -0.62 -2.50 19.18
C PHE A 321 0.19 -2.26 17.91
N VAL A 322 0.82 -1.08 17.82
CA VAL A 322 1.68 -0.71 16.70
C VAL A 322 2.95 -0.05 17.20
N LYS A 323 4.07 -0.38 16.56
CA LYS A 323 5.39 0.17 16.83
C LYS A 323 5.85 1.00 15.64
N ASP A 324 6.39 2.19 15.88
CA ASP A 324 7.08 2.95 14.85
C ASP A 324 8.42 2.27 14.53
N VAL A 325 8.58 1.85 13.29
CA VAL A 325 9.78 1.14 12.79
C VAL A 325 10.44 1.90 11.64
N THR A 326 10.09 3.18 11.46
CA THR A 326 10.58 3.99 10.33
C THR A 326 12.11 4.09 10.32
N SER A 327 12.75 4.09 11.49
CA SER A 327 14.21 4.08 11.63
C SER A 327 14.88 2.80 11.11
N GLU A 328 14.17 1.66 11.09
CA GLU A 328 14.68 0.40 10.53
C GLU A 328 14.86 0.48 9.01
N TYR A 329 14.13 1.40 8.34
CA TYR A 329 14.19 1.62 6.90
C TYR A 329 15.15 2.75 6.53
N PHE A 330 15.10 3.88 7.26
CA PHE A 330 15.73 5.13 6.83
C PHE A 330 16.77 5.68 7.81
N GLY A 331 17.05 4.95 8.89
CA GLY A 331 17.87 5.42 10.00
C GLY A 331 17.12 6.42 10.89
N SER A 332 17.61 6.59 12.12
CA SER A 332 16.99 7.53 13.05
C SER A 332 17.30 8.98 12.71
N ASN A 333 16.29 9.84 12.87
CA ASN A 333 16.41 11.27 12.64
C ASN A 333 15.40 12.05 13.50
N ASP A 334 15.75 13.29 13.83
CA ASP A 334 14.87 14.24 14.52
C ASP A 334 14.78 15.52 13.67
N THR A 335 13.60 15.82 13.15
CA THR A 335 13.37 16.98 12.28
C THR A 335 12.53 18.02 13.02
N THR A 336 13.13 19.18 13.33
CA THR A 336 12.47 20.27 14.06
C THR A 336 11.96 21.35 13.11
N ILE A 337 10.64 21.50 13.03
CA ILE A 337 9.96 22.38 12.07
C ILE A 337 9.32 23.57 12.80
N PRO A 338 9.44 24.81 12.28
CA PRO A 338 8.70 25.95 12.81
C PRO A 338 7.20 25.85 12.48
N ILE A 339 6.35 26.20 13.44
CA ILE A 339 4.90 26.33 13.28
C ILE A 339 4.46 27.78 13.50
N GLN A 340 3.37 28.18 12.86
CA GLN A 340 2.82 29.54 12.90
C GLN A 340 1.67 29.69 13.91
N ILE A 341 1.35 28.64 14.66
CA ILE A 341 0.29 28.59 15.69
C ILE A 341 0.90 28.31 17.08
N PRO A 342 1.60 29.27 17.69
CA PRO A 342 2.16 29.07 19.03
C PRO A 342 1.04 28.82 20.05
N GLY A 343 1.13 27.70 20.78
CA GLY A 343 0.16 27.32 21.82
C GLY A 343 -0.65 26.06 21.51
N GLU A 344 -0.64 25.59 20.26
CA GLU A 344 -1.25 24.30 19.92
C GLU A 344 -0.40 23.14 20.44
N GLN A 345 -1.03 22.23 21.18
CA GLN A 345 -0.32 21.15 21.85
C GLN A 345 -0.02 19.98 20.89
N TYR A 346 -0.99 19.59 20.08
CA TYR A 346 -0.87 18.40 19.22
C TYR A 346 -0.70 18.81 17.77
N ILE A 347 0.49 18.56 17.23
CA ILE A 347 0.81 18.84 15.83
C ILE A 347 0.97 17.53 15.08
N TYR A 348 0.24 17.40 13.98
CA TYR A 348 0.27 16.22 13.12
C TYR A 348 1.23 16.43 11.94
N LEU A 349 1.86 15.34 11.53
CA LEU A 349 2.63 15.23 10.29
C LEU A 349 1.69 14.78 9.17
N GLY A 350 1.46 15.65 8.19
CA GLY A 350 0.55 15.40 7.08
C GLY A 350 1.26 15.00 5.79
N ILE A 351 0.69 14.03 5.07
CA ILE A 351 1.02 13.72 3.67
C ILE A 351 -0.15 14.14 2.79
N PHE A 352 0.17 14.68 1.61
CA PHE A 352 -0.84 15.16 0.67
C PHE A 352 -1.67 14.02 0.08
N SER A 353 -2.99 14.17 0.04
CA SER A 353 -3.89 13.44 -0.85
C SER A 353 -4.78 14.43 -1.61
N PRO A 354 -5.34 14.05 -2.78
CA PRO A 354 -6.32 14.89 -3.50
C PRO A 354 -7.55 15.25 -2.65
N GLY A 355 -7.88 14.44 -1.64
CA GLY A 355 -8.98 14.66 -0.70
C GLY A 355 -8.63 15.57 0.50
N GLY A 356 -7.37 15.97 0.64
CA GLY A 356 -6.86 16.73 1.79
C GLY A 356 -5.63 16.09 2.43
N TRP A 357 -5.09 16.72 3.46
CA TRP A 357 -3.92 16.20 4.16
C TRP A 357 -4.28 15.01 5.06
N ILE A 358 -3.55 13.90 4.91
CA ILE A 358 -3.70 12.69 5.73
C ILE A 358 -2.65 12.71 6.84
N PRO A 359 -3.05 12.66 8.12
CA PRO A 359 -2.09 12.64 9.22
C PRO A 359 -1.46 11.24 9.30
N VAL A 360 -0.13 11.18 9.29
CA VAL A 360 0.64 9.92 9.35
C VAL A 360 1.44 9.78 10.64
N ASP A 361 1.68 10.86 11.36
CA ASP A 361 2.32 10.86 12.68
C ASP A 361 1.88 12.09 13.49
N MET A 362 2.26 12.16 14.77
CA MET A 362 2.06 13.32 15.62
C MET A 362 3.17 13.54 16.65
N ALA A 363 3.31 14.79 17.10
CA ALA A 363 4.25 15.20 18.13
C ALA A 363 3.69 16.40 18.92
N LEU A 364 4.32 16.69 20.07
CA LEU A 364 3.96 17.83 20.89
C LEU A 364 4.58 19.12 20.33
N GLY A 365 3.76 20.15 20.16
CA GLY A 365 4.22 21.50 19.87
C GLY A 365 4.91 22.12 21.09
N ASN A 366 6.00 22.84 20.86
CA ASN A 366 6.72 23.58 21.89
C ASN A 366 7.24 24.91 21.34
N ALA A 367 6.83 26.02 21.95
CA ALA A 367 7.33 27.38 21.67
C ALA A 367 7.39 27.73 20.17
N GLY A 368 6.32 27.42 19.41
CA GLY A 368 6.25 27.72 17.98
C GLY A 368 7.08 26.77 17.09
N LYS A 369 7.47 25.60 17.60
CA LYS A 369 8.12 24.53 16.83
C LYS A 369 7.52 23.16 17.17
N VAL A 370 7.79 22.17 16.34
CA VAL A 370 7.49 20.75 16.58
C VAL A 370 8.67 19.90 16.15
N THR A 371 8.93 18.79 16.84
CA THR A 371 9.97 17.83 16.44
C THR A 371 9.33 16.49 16.12
N PHE A 372 9.46 16.05 14.87
CA PHE A 372 9.08 14.70 14.45
C PHE A 372 10.30 13.80 14.47
N ARG A 373 10.13 12.60 15.02
CA ARG A 373 11.16 11.57 15.06
C ARG A 373 10.96 10.58 13.95
N ASP A 374 12.06 10.06 13.41
CA ASP A 374 12.13 8.96 12.46
C ASP A 374 11.17 9.14 11.28
N ILE A 375 11.32 10.21 10.50
CA ILE A 375 10.52 10.43 9.28
C ILE A 375 11.35 10.09 8.04
N GLU A 376 10.71 9.63 6.96
CA GLU A 376 11.43 9.36 5.71
C GLU A 376 12.01 10.66 5.12
N PRO A 377 13.31 10.70 4.78
CA PRO A 377 13.90 11.80 4.03
C PRO A 377 13.34 11.94 2.61
N ASP A 378 13.44 13.13 2.05
CA ASP A 378 13.06 13.41 0.66
C ASP A 378 11.57 13.14 0.40
N VAL A 379 10.74 13.46 1.39
CA VAL A 379 9.27 13.46 1.34
C VAL A 379 8.76 14.86 1.66
N ILE A 380 7.73 15.30 0.93
CA ILE A 380 7.00 16.55 1.20
C ILE A 380 5.96 16.30 2.29
N TYR A 381 6.08 17.05 3.39
CA TYR A 381 5.17 17.01 4.52
C TYR A 381 4.53 18.37 4.80
N GLN A 382 3.44 18.34 5.55
CA GLN A 382 2.75 19.53 6.06
C GLN A 382 2.51 19.36 7.56
N THR A 383 2.90 20.35 8.37
CA THR A 383 2.45 20.39 9.77
C THR A 383 0.98 20.75 9.82
N LEU A 384 0.18 20.03 10.61
CA LEU A 384 -1.25 20.26 10.75
C LEU A 384 -1.66 20.35 12.22
N TYR A 385 -2.79 20.99 12.47
CA TYR A 385 -3.52 20.91 13.73
C TYR A 385 -4.97 20.54 13.48
N GLN A 386 -5.64 20.04 14.51
CA GLN A 386 -7.04 19.68 14.47
C GLN A 386 -7.88 20.83 15.00
N GLY A 387 -8.66 21.45 14.12
CA GLY A 387 -9.62 22.48 14.50
C GLY A 387 -10.98 21.90 14.92
N ASP A 388 -11.96 22.78 15.10
CA ASP A 388 -13.32 22.40 15.45
C ASP A 388 -13.93 21.40 14.45
N GLY A 389 -14.72 20.46 14.96
CA GLY A 389 -15.33 19.40 14.15
C GLY A 389 -14.34 18.33 13.66
N GLY A 390 -13.10 18.32 14.14
CA GLY A 390 -12.12 17.28 13.83
C GLY A 390 -11.46 17.43 12.46
N LYS A 391 -11.60 18.60 11.81
CA LYS A 391 -10.97 18.89 10.53
C LYS A 391 -9.51 19.32 10.72
N LEU A 392 -8.65 18.91 9.78
CA LEU A 392 -7.24 19.26 9.78
C LEU A 392 -6.98 20.57 9.03
N TYR A 393 -6.14 21.40 9.60
CA TYR A 393 -5.71 22.68 9.05
C TYR A 393 -4.19 22.80 9.11
N PRO A 394 -3.54 23.48 8.14
CA PRO A 394 -2.11 23.74 8.20
C PRO A 394 -1.71 24.50 9.47
N ALA A 395 -0.67 24.03 10.14
CA ALA A 395 -0.06 24.66 11.31
C ALA A 395 1.17 25.53 10.95
N GLY A 396 1.59 25.54 9.69
CA GLY A 396 2.83 26.15 9.23
C GLY A 396 3.02 25.95 7.73
N TYR A 397 4.17 26.33 7.18
CA TYR A 397 4.51 26.04 5.79
C TYR A 397 4.86 24.54 5.61
N PRO A 398 4.60 23.96 4.42
CA PRO A 398 5.07 22.63 4.08
C PRO A 398 6.60 22.59 4.04
N PHE A 399 7.16 21.39 4.16
CA PHE A 399 8.60 21.19 4.18
C PHE A 399 8.99 19.88 3.51
N ILE A 400 10.22 19.82 3.05
CA ILE A 400 10.86 18.59 2.57
C ILE A 400 11.84 18.14 3.64
N SER A 401 11.63 16.95 4.20
CA SER A 401 12.61 16.35 5.13
C SER A 401 13.90 15.98 4.37
N LYS A 402 15.06 16.09 5.00
CA LYS A 402 16.36 15.69 4.46
C LYS A 402 17.07 14.75 5.44
N ARG A 403 18.09 14.06 4.93
CA ARG A 403 18.90 13.14 5.76
C ARG A 403 19.53 13.90 6.92
N GLY A 404 19.63 13.25 8.07
CA GLY A 404 20.23 13.84 9.28
C GLY A 404 19.35 14.84 10.03
N GLY A 405 18.06 14.95 9.71
CA GLY A 405 17.11 15.83 10.41
C GLY A 405 17.06 17.26 9.86
N GLU A 406 17.80 17.55 8.79
CA GLU A 406 17.68 18.80 8.04
C GLU A 406 16.33 18.87 7.30
N PHE A 407 15.93 20.08 6.91
CA PHE A 407 14.71 20.28 6.13
C PHE A 407 14.81 21.51 5.22
N VAL A 408 13.98 21.52 4.18
CA VAL A 408 13.76 22.70 3.33
C VAL A 408 12.33 23.17 3.52
N LEU A 409 12.15 24.42 3.99
CA LEU A 409 10.83 25.01 4.17
C LEU A 409 10.31 25.58 2.83
N LEU A 410 9.10 25.19 2.44
CA LEU A 410 8.44 25.62 1.22
C LEU A 410 7.56 26.84 1.49
N LYS A 411 8.20 27.95 1.85
CA LYS A 411 7.57 29.26 2.01
C LYS A 411 7.48 29.94 0.63
N PRO A 412 6.27 30.23 0.10
CA PRO A 412 6.12 30.89 -1.19
C PRO A 412 6.68 32.32 -1.14
N ASN A 413 7.45 32.70 -2.15
CA ASN A 413 7.88 34.08 -2.37
C ASN A 413 7.00 34.73 -3.44
N ILE A 414 6.01 35.51 -3.01
CA ILE A 414 5.04 36.16 -3.90
C ILE A 414 5.62 37.37 -4.65
N ASP A 415 6.73 37.92 -4.17
CA ASP A 415 7.42 39.05 -4.81
C ASP A 415 8.32 38.56 -5.96
N LEU A 416 8.71 37.28 -5.93
CA LEU A 416 9.51 36.63 -6.97
C LEU A 416 8.72 35.51 -7.63
N MET A 417 8.14 35.85 -8.77
CA MET A 417 7.36 34.92 -9.56
C MET A 417 8.19 34.35 -10.72
N GLU A 418 7.95 33.10 -11.09
CA GLU A 418 8.56 32.45 -12.25
C GLU A 418 7.50 31.82 -13.16
N GLU A 419 7.80 31.73 -14.45
CA GLU A 419 6.92 31.06 -15.41
C GLU A 419 7.11 29.54 -15.32
N ALA A 420 6.03 28.83 -15.02
CA ALA A 420 6.01 27.38 -14.91
C ALA A 420 5.27 26.75 -16.07
N ILE A 421 5.98 25.92 -16.86
CA ILE A 421 5.39 25.09 -17.91
C ILE A 421 5.05 23.72 -17.31
N LEU A 422 3.76 23.45 -17.15
CA LEU A 422 3.24 22.23 -16.54
C LEU A 422 2.77 21.25 -17.61
N ARG A 423 3.14 19.97 -17.46
CA ARG A 423 2.83 18.89 -18.42
C ARG A 423 2.06 17.74 -17.80
N ARG A 424 2.12 17.57 -16.48
CA ARG A 424 1.45 16.48 -15.77
C ARG A 424 0.88 16.96 -14.44
N LYS A 425 -0.20 16.29 -14.01
CA LYS A 425 -0.82 16.47 -12.68
C LYS A 425 -0.38 15.41 -11.65
N MET A 426 0.34 14.38 -12.10
CA MET A 426 0.83 13.25 -11.31
C MET A 426 2.22 12.83 -11.84
N PRO A 427 3.18 12.40 -11.00
CA PRO A 427 4.46 11.92 -11.49
C PRO A 427 4.28 10.74 -12.44
N GLN A 428 5.27 10.56 -13.31
CA GLN A 428 5.33 9.36 -14.14
C GLN A 428 6.09 8.29 -13.38
N GLN A 429 5.35 7.42 -12.69
CA GLN A 429 5.94 6.30 -11.95
C GLN A 429 6.72 5.38 -12.90
N LYS A 430 7.72 4.67 -12.38
CA LYS A 430 8.59 3.79 -13.18
C LYS A 430 7.83 2.80 -14.05
N THR A 431 6.83 2.11 -13.48
CA THR A 431 5.99 1.14 -14.20
C THR A 431 5.14 1.78 -15.29
N ILE A 432 4.70 3.03 -15.10
CA ILE A 432 3.94 3.80 -16.09
C ILE A 432 4.88 4.30 -17.20
N ALA A 433 6.09 4.75 -16.84
CA ALA A 433 7.12 5.15 -17.80
C ALA A 433 7.52 3.99 -18.72
N GLU A 434 7.61 2.77 -18.17
CA GLU A 434 7.87 1.54 -18.94
C GLU A 434 6.85 1.31 -20.05
N TRP A 435 5.58 1.67 -19.87
CA TRP A 435 4.55 1.50 -20.91
C TRP A 435 4.81 2.35 -22.16
N ALA A 436 5.55 3.44 -22.03
CA ALA A 436 5.92 4.31 -23.16
C ALA A 436 6.99 3.70 -24.08
N TYR A 437 7.70 2.65 -23.64
CA TYR A 437 8.79 2.05 -24.42
C TYR A 437 8.79 0.53 -24.52
N ARG A 438 8.37 -0.21 -23.47
CA ARG A 438 8.63 -1.66 -23.33
C ARG A 438 8.02 -2.52 -24.45
N ALA A 439 6.90 -2.10 -24.99
CA ALA A 439 6.15 -2.75 -26.07
C ALA A 439 5.99 -1.85 -27.31
N VAL A 440 6.73 -0.73 -27.34
CA VAL A 440 6.63 0.32 -28.36
C VAL A 440 7.92 0.42 -29.16
N ILE A 441 9.09 0.46 -28.51
CA ILE A 441 10.38 0.56 -29.21
C ILE A 441 10.58 -0.66 -30.10
N GLY A 442 10.75 -0.43 -31.41
CA GLY A 442 10.84 -1.44 -32.45
C GLY A 442 9.51 -1.78 -33.14
N ALA A 443 8.38 -1.25 -32.65
CA ALA A 443 7.07 -1.47 -33.26
C ALA A 443 6.96 -0.74 -34.59
N LYS A 444 6.16 -1.30 -35.50
CA LYS A 444 5.97 -0.76 -36.86
C LYS A 444 4.50 -0.64 -37.20
N ILE A 445 4.17 0.42 -37.94
CA ILE A 445 2.90 0.56 -38.62
C ILE A 445 3.19 0.47 -40.11
N GLU A 446 2.59 -0.52 -40.76
CA GLU A 446 2.85 -0.87 -42.14
C GLU A 446 1.53 -0.89 -42.93
N ALA A 447 1.59 -0.57 -44.21
CA ALA A 447 0.43 -0.55 -45.08
C ALA A 447 0.70 -1.25 -46.41
N ALA A 448 -0.34 -1.87 -46.96
CA ALA A 448 -0.25 -2.64 -48.19
C ALA A 448 -1.55 -2.52 -49.00
N ASN A 449 -1.48 -2.94 -50.27
CA ASN A 449 -2.67 -3.09 -51.12
C ASN A 449 -3.12 -4.55 -51.26
N ASP A 450 -2.39 -5.49 -50.65
CA ASP A 450 -2.70 -6.91 -50.61
C ASP A 450 -2.64 -7.45 -49.16
N LEU A 451 -3.33 -8.56 -48.89
CA LEU A 451 -3.44 -9.15 -47.56
C LEU A 451 -2.15 -9.84 -47.07
N SER A 452 -1.18 -10.11 -47.94
CA SER A 452 0.04 -10.83 -47.56
C SER A 452 1.06 -9.93 -46.87
N PHE A 453 0.98 -8.61 -47.11
CA PHE A 453 1.96 -7.62 -46.65
C PHE A 453 3.41 -7.95 -47.08
N ILE A 454 3.61 -8.76 -48.13
CA ILE A 454 4.95 -9.07 -48.67
C ILE A 454 5.64 -7.79 -49.18
N HIS A 455 4.87 -6.88 -49.78
CA HIS A 455 5.34 -5.59 -50.28
C HIS A 455 4.76 -4.43 -49.47
N ALA A 456 4.84 -4.52 -48.14
CA ALA A 456 4.33 -3.47 -47.27
C ALA A 456 5.20 -2.20 -47.31
N ASP A 457 4.56 -1.04 -47.40
CA ASP A 457 5.18 0.25 -47.15
C ASP A 457 5.21 0.53 -45.64
N LEU A 458 6.35 0.97 -45.13
CA LEU A 458 6.47 1.42 -43.74
C LEU A 458 5.83 2.82 -43.60
N LEU A 459 4.77 2.91 -42.78
CA LEU A 459 4.16 4.20 -42.43
C LEU A 459 4.86 4.85 -41.24
N TRP A 460 5.26 4.06 -40.26
CA TRP A 460 5.98 4.55 -39.09
C TRP A 460 6.75 3.43 -38.37
N GLN A 461 7.89 3.77 -37.77
CA GLN A 461 8.62 2.90 -36.85
C GLN A 461 8.95 3.68 -35.58
N PHE A 462 8.70 3.07 -34.43
CA PHE A 462 9.02 3.67 -33.13
C PHE A 462 10.44 3.28 -32.74
N GLU A 463 11.37 4.23 -32.79
CA GLU A 463 12.80 3.95 -32.55
C GLU A 463 13.26 4.29 -31.12
N ASP A 464 12.48 5.11 -30.41
CA ASP A 464 12.82 5.59 -29.07
C ASP A 464 11.57 5.71 -28.16
N THR A 465 11.81 5.98 -26.90
CA THR A 465 10.81 6.17 -25.84
C THR A 465 9.91 7.36 -26.16
N LEU A 466 8.60 7.16 -26.02
CA LEU A 466 7.64 8.24 -26.22
C LEU A 466 7.70 9.25 -25.07
N THR A 467 7.75 10.54 -25.42
CA THR A 467 7.74 11.66 -24.47
C THR A 467 6.33 12.14 -24.09
N THR A 468 5.30 11.54 -24.70
CA THR A 468 3.88 11.81 -24.48
C THR A 468 3.07 10.53 -24.62
N ASN A 469 1.91 10.45 -23.99
CA ASN A 469 0.96 9.34 -24.16
C ASN A 469 0.07 9.50 -25.41
N TYR A 470 0.17 10.60 -26.16
CA TYR A 470 -0.66 10.83 -27.34
C TYR A 470 0.19 11.40 -28.48
N CYS A 471 0.33 10.61 -29.56
CA CYS A 471 1.18 10.94 -30.69
C CYS A 471 0.33 11.14 -31.95
N ILE A 472 0.56 12.25 -32.67
CA ILE A 472 0.03 12.48 -34.01
C ILE A 472 1.20 12.34 -34.99
N LEU A 473 1.18 11.28 -35.78
CA LEU A 473 2.26 10.88 -36.68
C LEU A 473 1.90 11.22 -38.12
N THR A 474 2.91 11.59 -38.91
CA THR A 474 2.76 11.87 -40.34
C THR A 474 3.47 10.77 -41.13
N PRO A 475 2.75 9.95 -41.91
CA PRO A 475 3.40 8.97 -42.77
C PRO A 475 4.34 9.64 -43.79
N PRO A 476 5.44 8.98 -44.19
CA PRO A 476 6.43 9.57 -45.10
C PRO A 476 5.91 9.68 -46.55
N SER A 477 4.79 9.03 -46.87
CA SER A 477 4.26 8.94 -48.23
C SER A 477 2.73 9.00 -48.23
N ARG A 478 2.17 9.63 -49.28
CA ARG A 478 0.73 9.71 -49.56
C ARG A 478 0.23 8.64 -50.53
N LYS A 479 0.97 7.54 -50.67
CA LYS A 479 0.49 6.37 -51.43
C LYS A 479 -0.86 5.91 -50.87
N LYS A 480 -1.69 5.35 -51.75
CA LYS A 480 -2.96 4.76 -51.36
C LYS A 480 -2.76 3.33 -50.91
N HIS A 481 -3.39 2.96 -49.80
CA HIS A 481 -3.33 1.62 -49.21
C HIS A 481 -4.72 1.11 -48.89
N ARG A 482 -4.90 -0.21 -48.93
CA ARG A 482 -6.16 -0.91 -48.62
C ARG A 482 -6.14 -1.51 -47.22
N TYR A 483 -4.97 -1.97 -46.79
CA TYR A 483 -4.75 -2.68 -45.53
C TYR A 483 -3.66 -2.00 -44.72
N VAL A 484 -3.81 -2.02 -43.39
CA VAL A 484 -2.82 -1.50 -42.44
C VAL A 484 -2.61 -2.53 -41.35
N ARG A 485 -1.37 -2.68 -40.88
CA ARG A 485 -1.08 -3.48 -39.70
C ARG A 485 -0.17 -2.77 -38.71
N TYR A 486 -0.41 -3.03 -37.42
CA TYR A 486 0.51 -2.72 -36.34
C TYR A 486 1.27 -4.01 -35.96
N VAL A 487 2.60 -3.95 -36.01
CA VAL A 487 3.50 -5.07 -35.69
C VAL A 487 4.22 -4.75 -34.39
N ALA A 488 4.08 -5.62 -33.39
CA ALA A 488 4.78 -5.46 -32.12
C ALA A 488 6.30 -5.68 -32.28
N PRO A 489 7.13 -5.14 -31.36
CA PRO A 489 8.55 -5.43 -31.34
C PRO A 489 8.81 -6.93 -31.16
N ALA A 490 9.87 -7.45 -31.76
CA ALA A 490 10.22 -8.87 -31.68
C ALA A 490 10.35 -9.34 -30.22
N GLY A 491 9.67 -10.44 -29.87
CA GLY A 491 9.73 -11.04 -28.53
C GLY A 491 8.98 -10.26 -27.45
N LYS A 492 8.23 -9.21 -27.79
CA LYS A 492 7.42 -8.42 -26.84
C LYS A 492 5.93 -8.72 -27.03
N ARG A 493 5.19 -8.72 -25.93
CA ARG A 493 3.72 -8.76 -25.98
C ARG A 493 3.21 -7.40 -26.47
N MET A 494 2.26 -7.44 -27.38
CA MET A 494 1.62 -6.22 -27.88
C MET A 494 0.79 -5.56 -26.79
N GLU A 495 1.02 -4.26 -26.57
CA GLU A 495 0.26 -3.40 -25.67
C GLU A 495 0.07 -2.03 -26.31
N LEU A 496 -1.17 -1.62 -26.54
CA LEU A 496 -1.51 -0.30 -27.08
C LEU A 496 -2.92 0.11 -26.65
N ALA A 497 -3.09 1.42 -26.44
CA ALA A 497 -4.34 2.01 -26.02
C ALA A 497 -5.20 2.44 -27.22
N GLU A 498 -4.65 3.21 -28.15
CA GLU A 498 -5.41 3.71 -29.31
C GLU A 498 -4.54 3.69 -30.58
N LEU A 499 -5.15 3.30 -31.68
CA LEU A 499 -4.68 3.48 -33.05
C LEU A 499 -5.84 4.01 -33.91
N ALA A 500 -5.65 5.20 -34.49
CA ALA A 500 -6.60 5.78 -35.43
C ALA A 500 -5.89 6.35 -36.66
N LEU A 501 -6.53 6.24 -37.82
CA LEU A 501 -6.03 6.77 -39.08
C LEU A 501 -6.99 7.84 -39.60
N PHE A 502 -6.48 8.88 -40.26
CA PHE A 502 -7.30 9.98 -40.77
C PHE A 502 -6.96 10.30 -42.23
N LYS A 503 -7.99 10.73 -42.97
CA LYS A 503 -7.88 11.16 -44.38
C LYS A 503 -7.31 12.56 -44.52
N ASP A 504 -7.35 13.36 -43.45
CA ASP A 504 -6.98 14.76 -43.44
C ASP A 504 -5.89 15.07 -42.39
N SER A 505 -5.25 16.22 -42.55
CA SER A 505 -4.14 16.65 -41.68
C SER A 505 -4.57 17.20 -40.32
N LEU A 506 -5.86 17.53 -40.13
CA LEU A 506 -6.45 18.09 -38.92
C LEU A 506 -7.11 17.03 -38.03
N CYS A 507 -7.07 15.75 -38.44
CA CYS A 507 -7.69 14.63 -37.74
C CYS A 507 -9.22 14.76 -37.57
N GLN A 508 -9.92 15.26 -38.58
CA GLN A 508 -11.40 15.40 -38.56
C GLN A 508 -12.13 14.22 -39.23
N GLU A 509 -11.53 13.62 -40.26
CA GLU A 509 -12.08 12.52 -41.04
C GLU A 509 -11.43 11.18 -40.65
N LYS A 510 -11.92 10.57 -39.56
CA LYS A 510 -11.43 9.27 -39.07
C LYS A 510 -11.76 8.16 -40.08
N ILE A 511 -10.75 7.38 -40.45
CA ILE A 511 -10.88 6.18 -41.30
C ILE A 511 -11.39 5.03 -40.44
N ARG A 512 -12.44 4.35 -40.92
CA ARG A 512 -12.99 3.17 -40.24
C ARG A 512 -12.05 1.98 -40.42
N LEU A 513 -11.54 1.46 -39.31
CA LEU A 513 -10.69 0.27 -39.28
C LEU A 513 -11.54 -0.99 -39.07
N ARG A 514 -11.56 -1.89 -40.06
CA ARG A 514 -12.22 -3.21 -39.92
C ARG A 514 -11.17 -4.27 -39.67
N ARG A 515 -11.07 -4.78 -38.45
CA ARG A 515 -10.06 -5.79 -38.12
C ARG A 515 -10.26 -7.06 -38.96
N ILE A 516 -9.18 -7.63 -39.47
CA ILE A 516 -9.20 -8.81 -40.37
C ILE A 516 -8.50 -10.05 -39.80
N ASN A 517 -7.87 -9.95 -38.63
CA ASN A 517 -7.30 -11.09 -37.93
C ASN A 517 -7.77 -11.17 -36.46
N SER A 518 -7.57 -12.33 -35.87
CA SER A 518 -7.87 -12.60 -34.46
C SER A 518 -6.58 -12.85 -33.70
N ILE A 519 -6.49 -12.27 -32.51
CA ILE A 519 -5.42 -12.52 -31.54
C ILE A 519 -6.14 -12.86 -30.24
N GLU A 520 -5.61 -13.82 -29.49
CA GLU A 520 -6.13 -14.14 -28.17
C GLU A 520 -5.80 -13.02 -27.17
N PRO A 521 -6.81 -12.30 -26.63
CA PRO A 521 -6.59 -11.17 -25.75
C PRO A 521 -6.42 -11.59 -24.28
N ILE A 522 -5.52 -10.91 -23.56
CA ILE A 522 -5.61 -10.79 -22.08
C ILE A 522 -6.58 -9.65 -21.73
N ALA A 523 -6.45 -8.51 -22.43
CA ALA A 523 -7.37 -7.37 -22.36
C ALA A 523 -8.06 -7.16 -23.71
N LYS A 524 -9.31 -6.68 -23.71
CA LYS A 524 -10.18 -6.75 -24.91
C LYS A 524 -9.59 -6.05 -26.13
N LEU A 525 -9.75 -6.69 -27.28
CA LEU A 525 -9.19 -6.24 -28.55
C LEU A 525 -9.88 -5.02 -29.16
N GLU A 526 -11.12 -4.72 -28.73
CA GLU A 526 -11.91 -3.58 -29.17
C GLU A 526 -11.35 -2.23 -28.69
N TYR A 527 -10.56 -2.25 -27.61
CA TYR A 527 -10.01 -1.06 -26.97
C TYR A 527 -9.02 -0.30 -27.86
N VAL A 528 -8.36 -0.95 -28.82
CA VAL A 528 -7.38 -0.30 -29.72
C VAL A 528 -8.01 0.81 -30.58
N THR A 529 -9.32 0.83 -30.75
CA THR A 529 -10.00 1.73 -31.70
C THR A 529 -11.24 2.41 -31.12
N ASP A 530 -11.44 2.31 -29.79
CA ASP A 530 -12.63 2.80 -29.12
C ASP A 530 -12.60 4.33 -28.86
N GLY A 531 -11.47 4.99 -29.15
CA GLY A 531 -11.28 6.42 -28.94
C GLY A 531 -10.97 6.78 -27.49
N ASN A 532 -10.74 5.81 -26.60
CA ASN A 532 -10.44 6.01 -25.20
C ASN A 532 -9.01 5.57 -24.89
N ILE A 533 -8.12 6.53 -24.68
CA ILE A 533 -6.71 6.25 -24.43
C ILE A 533 -6.42 5.61 -23.05
N LEU A 534 -7.42 5.49 -22.16
CA LEU A 534 -7.26 4.80 -20.88
C LEU A 534 -7.57 3.30 -20.96
N THR A 535 -8.38 2.87 -21.92
CA THR A 535 -8.57 1.44 -22.22
C THR A 535 -7.38 0.97 -23.05
N TYR A 536 -7.02 -0.31 -22.94
CA TYR A 536 -5.89 -0.85 -23.68
C TYR A 536 -6.05 -2.32 -24.01
N PHE A 537 -5.53 -2.70 -25.18
CA PHE A 537 -5.37 -4.09 -25.56
C PHE A 537 -4.05 -4.65 -25.02
N GLN A 538 -4.06 -5.93 -24.67
CA GLN A 538 -2.85 -6.69 -24.38
C GLN A 538 -2.97 -8.09 -25.00
N ALA A 539 -2.00 -8.46 -25.82
CA ALA A 539 -1.92 -9.79 -26.44
C ALA A 539 -1.43 -10.85 -25.44
N ARG A 540 -1.89 -12.09 -25.63
CA ARG A 540 -1.39 -13.26 -24.88
C ARG A 540 -0.02 -13.73 -25.39
N ASP A 541 0.20 -13.64 -26.70
CA ASP A 541 1.41 -14.07 -27.41
C ASP A 541 2.33 -12.91 -27.80
N THR A 542 3.53 -13.23 -28.30
CA THR A 542 4.60 -12.27 -28.64
C THR A 542 4.90 -12.16 -30.13
N SER A 543 4.23 -12.97 -30.98
CA SER A 543 4.43 -13.01 -32.44
C SER A 543 3.30 -12.35 -33.22
N SER A 544 2.45 -11.56 -32.55
CA SER A 544 1.21 -11.04 -33.12
C SER A 544 1.38 -9.69 -33.82
N TYR A 545 0.52 -9.48 -34.83
CA TYR A 545 0.25 -8.19 -35.46
C TYR A 545 -1.26 -7.93 -35.45
N LEU A 546 -1.70 -6.68 -35.44
CA LEU A 546 -3.10 -6.30 -35.65
C LEU A 546 -3.26 -5.77 -37.06
N ALA A 547 -4.10 -6.41 -37.88
CA ALA A 547 -4.36 -5.97 -39.25
C ALA A 547 -5.80 -5.48 -39.43
N TYR A 548 -5.94 -4.44 -40.23
CA TYR A 548 -7.19 -3.74 -40.50
C TYR A 548 -7.38 -3.53 -42.00
N ASP A 549 -8.63 -3.66 -42.43
CA ASP A 549 -9.13 -3.35 -43.74
C ASP A 549 -9.85 -1.98 -43.74
N LEU A 550 -9.45 -1.09 -44.66
CA LEU A 550 -9.94 0.30 -44.71
C LEU A 550 -11.27 0.51 -45.47
N GLY A 551 -11.94 -0.54 -45.96
CA GLY A 551 -13.05 -0.47 -46.93
C GLY A 551 -12.71 -0.15 -48.41
N GLU A 552 -11.74 0.73 -48.69
CA GLU A 552 -11.21 1.02 -50.04
C GLU A 552 -9.72 1.40 -50.00
N SER A 553 -9.06 1.52 -51.18
CA SER A 553 -7.67 1.99 -51.25
C SER A 553 -7.63 3.51 -51.18
N MET A 554 -7.01 4.06 -50.14
CA MET A 554 -7.04 5.50 -49.83
C MET A 554 -5.70 5.98 -49.23
N PRO A 555 -5.38 7.28 -49.34
CA PRO A 555 -4.23 7.83 -48.64
C PRO A 555 -4.49 7.93 -47.13
N ILE A 556 -3.44 7.87 -46.33
CA ILE A 556 -3.46 8.09 -44.88
C ILE A 556 -2.63 9.34 -44.60
N GLU A 557 -3.25 10.42 -44.13
CA GLU A 557 -2.56 11.70 -43.87
C GLU A 557 -2.02 11.81 -42.43
N ARG A 558 -2.73 11.19 -41.48
CA ARG A 558 -2.37 11.19 -40.06
C ARG A 558 -2.63 9.85 -39.41
N ILE A 559 -1.77 9.53 -38.44
CA ILE A 559 -1.95 8.40 -37.54
C ILE A 559 -1.95 8.93 -36.11
N VAL A 560 -2.99 8.61 -35.35
CA VAL A 560 -3.00 8.81 -33.91
C VAL A 560 -2.59 7.50 -33.25
N PHE A 561 -1.62 7.59 -32.35
CA PHE A 561 -1.14 6.46 -31.55
C PHE A 561 -1.07 6.84 -30.08
N SER A 562 -1.58 5.95 -29.22
CA SER A 562 -1.44 6.04 -27.78
C SER A 562 -0.92 4.71 -27.23
N PRO A 563 0.21 4.66 -26.51
CA PRO A 563 0.59 3.48 -25.74
C PRO A 563 -0.38 3.31 -24.56
N ARG A 564 -0.28 2.17 -23.85
CA ARG A 564 -0.86 2.06 -22.51
C ARG A 564 -0.34 3.21 -21.64
N ASN A 565 -1.22 3.87 -20.90
CA ASN A 565 -0.89 5.08 -20.15
C ASN A 565 -1.86 5.32 -18.98
N ASP A 566 -1.67 6.43 -18.28
CA ASP A 566 -2.41 6.84 -17.06
C ASP A 566 -3.27 8.10 -17.26
N ASP A 567 -3.28 8.70 -18.45
CA ASP A 567 -3.93 9.98 -18.79
C ASP A 567 -3.71 11.12 -17.77
N ASN A 568 -2.51 11.20 -17.21
CA ASN A 568 -2.12 12.25 -16.27
C ASN A 568 -1.41 13.45 -16.93
N TYR A 569 -1.28 13.45 -18.26
CA TYR A 569 -0.79 14.59 -19.04
C TYR A 569 -1.85 15.68 -19.21
N ILE A 570 -1.43 16.92 -19.46
CA ILE A 570 -2.35 18.04 -19.75
C ILE A 570 -3.09 17.83 -21.07
N TRP A 571 -4.42 17.92 -21.05
CA TRP A 571 -5.31 17.65 -22.17
C TRP A 571 -5.94 18.93 -22.74
N PRO A 572 -5.79 19.21 -24.06
CA PRO A 572 -6.48 20.31 -24.70
C PRO A 572 -8.01 20.23 -24.49
N GLY A 573 -8.61 21.34 -24.09
CA GLY A 573 -10.03 21.45 -23.75
C GLY A 573 -10.35 21.17 -22.28
N ASP A 574 -9.45 20.54 -21.52
CA ASP A 574 -9.64 20.38 -20.07
C ASP A 574 -9.37 21.70 -19.34
N ASN A 575 -10.14 21.95 -18.28
CA ASN A 575 -9.99 23.10 -17.41
C ASN A 575 -9.13 22.73 -16.19
N TYR A 576 -8.09 23.50 -15.94
CA TYR A 576 -7.15 23.29 -14.84
C TYR A 576 -7.15 24.47 -13.89
N GLU A 577 -6.98 24.19 -12.60
CA GLU A 577 -6.76 25.19 -11.56
C GLU A 577 -5.46 24.90 -10.83
N LEU A 578 -4.56 25.89 -10.74
CA LEU A 578 -3.31 25.74 -10.02
C LEU A 578 -3.40 26.42 -8.65
N PHE A 579 -2.91 25.74 -7.62
CA PHE A 579 -2.83 26.28 -6.26
C PHE A 579 -1.38 26.32 -5.78
N TYR A 580 -1.09 27.25 -4.87
CA TYR A 580 0.08 27.18 -4.00
C TYR A 580 -0.35 27.10 -2.53
N GLN A 581 0.50 26.49 -1.69
CA GLN A 581 0.26 26.40 -0.25
C GLN A 581 0.89 27.61 0.48
N ASP A 582 0.09 28.36 1.26
CA ASP A 582 0.52 29.55 2.00
C ASP A 582 0.43 29.41 3.53
N GLY A 583 1.13 28.42 4.06
CA GLY A 583 1.19 28.14 5.50
C GLY A 583 -0.20 27.94 6.10
N ILE A 584 -0.47 28.63 7.21
CA ILE A 584 -1.78 28.63 7.88
C ILE A 584 -2.93 29.18 7.01
N ASN A 585 -2.64 29.97 5.99
CA ASN A 585 -3.67 30.51 5.08
C ASN A 585 -4.15 29.46 4.07
N GLY A 586 -3.55 28.27 4.05
CA GLY A 586 -3.96 27.13 3.24
C GLY A 586 -3.68 27.31 1.75
N TRP A 587 -4.47 26.62 0.93
CA TRP A 587 -4.35 26.66 -0.52
C TRP A 587 -4.85 27.98 -1.08
N LYS A 588 -4.04 28.63 -1.92
CA LYS A 588 -4.36 29.85 -2.67
C LYS A 588 -4.36 29.55 -4.16
N SER A 589 -5.44 29.92 -4.84
CA SER A 589 -5.56 29.73 -6.29
C SER A 589 -4.71 30.74 -7.05
N LEU A 590 -4.02 30.28 -8.09
CA LEU A 590 -3.32 31.07 -9.12
C LEU A 590 -4.20 31.23 -10.38
N GLY A 591 -5.46 30.84 -10.29
CA GLY A 591 -6.45 30.98 -11.36
C GLY A 591 -6.69 29.69 -12.14
N ARG A 592 -7.71 29.78 -13.01
CA ARG A 592 -8.16 28.68 -13.88
C ARG A 592 -7.79 28.95 -15.33
N LYS A 593 -7.43 27.91 -16.06
CA LYS A 593 -7.10 27.97 -17.48
C LYS A 593 -7.60 26.71 -18.18
N VAL A 594 -8.19 26.89 -19.37
CA VAL A 594 -8.44 25.78 -20.29
C VAL A 594 -7.17 25.56 -21.10
N ALA A 595 -6.65 24.34 -21.09
CA ALA A 595 -5.46 24.03 -21.89
C ALA A 595 -5.83 24.03 -23.38
N THR A 596 -5.01 24.68 -24.20
CA THR A 596 -5.12 24.62 -25.68
C THR A 596 -4.12 23.63 -26.28
N GLU A 597 -3.10 23.25 -25.52
CA GLU A 597 -2.02 22.35 -25.92
C GLU A 597 -1.82 21.23 -24.88
N ARG A 598 -0.83 20.35 -25.10
CA ARG A 598 -0.39 19.30 -24.16
C ARG A 598 0.48 19.84 -23.00
N LYS A 599 0.38 21.13 -22.72
CA LYS A 599 1.05 21.85 -21.64
C LYS A 599 0.17 23.03 -21.21
N ILE A 600 0.42 23.54 -20.01
CA ILE A 600 -0.22 24.75 -19.51
C ILE A 600 0.78 25.60 -18.75
N GLU A 601 0.73 26.91 -18.97
CA GLU A 601 1.66 27.87 -18.39
C GLU A 601 0.99 28.65 -17.26
N PHE A 602 1.69 28.82 -16.13
CA PHE A 602 1.26 29.65 -15.02
C PHE A 602 2.42 30.50 -14.50
N LEU A 603 2.11 31.66 -13.96
CA LEU A 603 3.06 32.43 -13.17
C LEU A 603 2.94 31.96 -11.71
N VAL A 604 4.03 31.43 -11.14
CA VAL A 604 4.04 30.80 -9.81
C VAL A 604 5.04 31.48 -8.86
N PRO A 605 4.76 31.55 -7.56
CA PRO A 605 5.73 32.05 -6.58
C PRO A 605 6.90 31.07 -6.45
N GLN A 606 8.13 31.59 -6.37
CA GLN A 606 9.31 30.78 -6.11
C GLN A 606 9.22 30.10 -4.73
N ASN A 607 9.87 28.94 -4.60
CA ASN A 607 9.94 28.15 -3.36
C ASN A 607 8.57 27.71 -2.80
N ALA A 608 7.54 27.62 -3.65
CA ALA A 608 6.21 27.22 -3.26
C ALA A 608 5.95 25.72 -3.48
N LEU A 609 5.09 25.15 -2.63
CA LEU A 609 4.44 23.87 -2.91
C LEU A 609 3.21 24.12 -3.80
N LEU A 610 3.17 23.46 -4.96
CA LEU A 610 2.14 23.65 -5.98
C LEU A 610 1.25 22.41 -6.12
N TRP A 611 -0.02 22.62 -6.47
CA TRP A 611 -1.00 21.57 -6.75
C TRP A 611 -1.82 21.94 -7.99
N LEU A 612 -1.67 21.16 -9.06
CA LEU A 612 -2.43 21.33 -10.30
C LEU A 612 -3.63 20.39 -10.31
N ARG A 613 -4.83 20.97 -10.33
CA ARG A 613 -6.09 20.24 -10.38
C ARG A 613 -6.65 20.17 -11.78
N ASN A 614 -7.12 19.00 -12.21
CA ASN A 614 -7.94 18.89 -13.41
C ASN A 614 -9.41 18.98 -12.99
N CYS A 615 -10.06 20.08 -13.32
CA CYS A 615 -11.46 20.33 -12.98
C CYS A 615 -12.45 19.70 -13.98
N THR A 616 -11.95 19.02 -15.02
CA THR A 616 -12.77 18.35 -16.04
C THR A 616 -12.85 16.84 -15.80
N LYS A 617 -11.72 16.15 -15.62
CA LYS A 617 -11.66 14.68 -15.51
C LYS A 617 -10.47 14.18 -14.67
N GLY A 618 -10.52 12.89 -14.34
CA GLY A 618 -9.49 12.19 -13.57
C GLY A 618 -9.60 12.44 -12.07
N ARG A 619 -8.84 11.67 -11.29
CA ARG A 619 -8.81 11.74 -9.81
C ARG A 619 -7.41 11.80 -9.21
N GLU A 620 -6.42 11.32 -9.95
CA GLU A 620 -5.02 11.26 -9.52
C GLU A 620 -4.38 12.64 -9.65
N GLU A 621 -3.90 13.17 -8.54
CA GLU A 621 -3.24 14.47 -8.48
C GLU A 621 -2.18 14.40 -7.38
N GLN A 622 -1.04 15.06 -7.57
CA GLN A 622 -0.01 15.17 -6.54
C GLN A 622 0.57 16.58 -6.50
N VAL A 623 1.07 16.94 -5.33
CA VAL A 623 1.83 18.17 -5.13
C VAL A 623 3.23 18.08 -5.73
N PHE A 624 3.76 19.21 -6.15
CA PHE A 624 5.10 19.31 -6.70
C PHE A 624 5.74 20.64 -6.33
N ILE A 625 7.06 20.69 -6.42
CA ILE A 625 7.81 21.95 -6.46
C ILE A 625 8.21 22.24 -7.90
N TYR A 626 8.27 23.52 -8.26
CA TYR A 626 8.86 23.94 -9.53
C TYR A 626 10.26 24.48 -9.26
N LYS A 627 11.27 23.88 -9.88
CA LYS A 627 12.68 24.27 -9.68
C LYS A 627 13.47 24.00 -10.96
N ASN A 628 14.32 24.93 -11.35
CA ASN A 628 15.18 24.82 -12.54
C ASN A 628 14.37 24.50 -13.82
N GLY A 629 13.19 25.12 -13.98
CA GLY A 629 12.32 24.89 -15.14
C GLY A 629 11.60 23.54 -15.17
N ARG A 630 11.64 22.76 -14.08
CA ARG A 630 11.07 21.40 -14.02
C ARG A 630 10.08 21.22 -12.87
N GLN A 631 8.97 20.52 -13.16
CA GLN A 631 8.07 19.97 -12.15
C GLN A 631 8.77 18.79 -11.45
N THR A 632 8.90 18.87 -10.12
CA THR A 632 9.49 17.82 -9.28
C THR A 632 8.47 17.39 -8.22
N PHE A 633 7.95 16.17 -8.35
CA PHE A 633 7.00 15.58 -7.41
C PHE A 633 7.74 14.92 -6.24
N THR A 634 7.04 14.52 -5.19
CA THR A 634 7.65 13.76 -4.07
C THR A 634 8.38 12.49 -4.55
N PHE A 635 7.86 11.84 -5.59
CA PHE A 635 8.46 10.68 -6.21
C PHE A 635 9.85 10.96 -6.81
N ASP A 636 10.11 12.19 -7.27
CA ASP A 636 11.35 12.59 -7.92
C ASP A 636 12.45 13.04 -6.93
N LEU A 637 12.12 13.19 -5.64
CA LEU A 637 12.98 13.79 -4.60
C LEU A 637 14.01 12.82 -4.01
#